data_AF-A0A553QIZ9-F1
#
_entry.id   AF-A0A553QIZ9-F1
#
_cell.length_a   1.000
_cell.length_b   1.000
_cell.length_c   1.000
_cell.angle_alpha   90.00
_cell.angle_beta   90.00
_cell.angle_gamma   90.00
#
_symmetry.space_group_name_H-M   'P 1'
#
loop_
_entity.id
_entity.type
_entity.pdbx_description
1 polymer ?
#
loop_
_entity_poly.entity_id
_entity_poly.type
_entity_poly.pdbx_seq_one_letter_code
_entity_poly.pdbx_strand_id
1 'polypeptide(L)'
;MYTNGRKLFPIKVKKRRDPVPLTDFVVILINIMYQHPKVETTHTDSLSPTNLVMEVLKTLCDRTECAVECLYQIPVIETLLTPIITLLKGKPAKLNSLESALTHVADTLARIATTERGLSLLLYDRNLVSVEGESISAAHVIVQFTQRLLAKELHVFHEREMSPAVSGAFIFVCRQMYNTCEGLQVLRPYSLHECIAKAWRTKTSMATHFLPPQTSSVSERVPTPVPGAPPTLVSQELQSMEAWEEVLLDNLLNFAATPKGLLLLQQTGAINECVTYMFSRFTKKLQVSRCEKFGYGVMVTQVAATAPGIVALQSSGFVQTIVVELWTALECGREDVRMVHPKSTPMDPIDRSCIKDLMDRLIVINSDAKIHSLFNYEQSHTFGLRLLSVLCCNLDTFLLLESQYNLTELLLQAQKDNVTEPTSGEGEFIIDGLSVERNHILVRICAVGGPSERRLPPRALQKGEDPYPWPVVCMFPLPKDYILNVPKTLRTKQVLTDLLEMVVLHLSSSSTDCFFPPAEYKVGDHSVKTRSLTSVEQIGVGISLRYGKFLKLLREDSEQDLCLLLKHCQEFLSQQQVKVPCDICILLLTRTMTGDSLTQVSAYFQGGYPGHDWFASTVFLFMHGDVGRSLSLLLRFSRLLPSAFLWPPRLHSSVSF
;
A
#
# COMPACT_ATOMS: atom_id res chain seq x y z
N MET A 1 -33.87 -1.56 -6.97
CA MET A 1 -34.85 -0.78 -7.78
C MET A 1 -36.13 -1.61 -7.94
N TYR A 2 -37.34 -1.03 -7.93
CA TYR A 2 -38.56 -1.81 -8.20
C TYR A 2 -38.67 -2.08 -9.70
N THR A 3 -38.40 -3.30 -10.15
CA THR A 3 -38.22 -3.68 -11.57
C THR A 3 -39.44 -3.34 -12.44
N ASN A 4 -40.63 -3.26 -11.85
CA ASN A 4 -41.88 -2.88 -12.53
C ASN A 4 -42.39 -1.46 -12.17
N GLY A 5 -41.64 -0.67 -11.40
CA GLY A 5 -42.09 0.65 -10.93
C GLY A 5 -42.46 1.62 -12.05
N ARG A 6 -41.75 1.57 -13.19
CA ARG A 6 -42.08 2.39 -14.38
C ARG A 6 -43.35 1.96 -15.11
N LYS A 7 -43.80 0.72 -14.93
CA LYS A 7 -45.12 0.27 -15.39
C LYS A 7 -46.24 0.87 -14.53
N LEU A 8 -45.97 1.09 -13.24
CA LEU A 8 -46.91 1.72 -12.31
C LEU A 8 -46.94 3.25 -12.45
N PHE A 9 -45.79 3.88 -12.70
CA PHE A 9 -45.65 5.34 -12.84
C PHE A 9 -44.97 5.74 -14.16
N PRO A 10 -45.64 5.58 -15.32
CA PRO A 10 -45.06 5.93 -16.61
C PRO A 10 -45.00 7.45 -16.81
N ILE A 11 -43.82 7.98 -17.14
CA ILE A 11 -43.69 9.38 -17.58
C ILE A 11 -43.99 9.42 -19.08
N LYS A 12 -45.10 10.08 -19.44
CA LYS A 12 -45.51 10.29 -20.83
C LYS A 12 -45.30 11.76 -21.22
N VAL A 13 -44.74 11.98 -22.40
CA VAL A 13 -44.55 13.32 -22.97
C VAL A 13 -45.48 13.46 -24.17
N LYS A 14 -46.14 14.61 -24.34
CA LYS A 14 -47.18 14.81 -25.37
C LYS A 14 -46.77 14.41 -26.79
N LYS A 15 -45.47 14.44 -27.12
CA LYS A 15 -44.93 14.14 -28.46
C LYS A 15 -44.36 12.71 -28.61
N ARG A 16 -44.42 11.86 -27.58
CA ARG A 16 -43.87 10.49 -27.61
C ARG A 16 -44.97 9.47 -27.36
N ARG A 17 -45.04 8.43 -28.20
CA ARG A 17 -46.02 7.35 -28.09
C ARG A 17 -45.73 6.43 -26.90
N ASP A 18 -44.44 6.13 -26.68
CA ASP A 18 -43.98 5.28 -25.59
C ASP A 18 -43.56 6.09 -24.34
N PRO A 19 -43.65 5.50 -23.13
CA PRO A 19 -43.12 6.13 -21.92
C PRO A 19 -41.61 6.42 -22.04
N VAL A 20 -41.16 7.49 -21.39
CA VAL A 20 -39.73 7.85 -21.36
C VAL A 20 -38.94 6.73 -20.65
N PRO A 21 -37.93 6.11 -21.28
CA PRO A 21 -37.08 5.13 -20.61
C PRO A 21 -36.23 5.81 -19.54
N LEU A 22 -35.68 5.01 -18.63
CA LEU A 22 -34.93 5.52 -17.49
C LEU A 22 -33.69 6.31 -17.91
N THR A 23 -32.96 5.82 -18.91
CA THR A 23 -31.80 6.48 -19.52
C THR A 23 -32.13 7.87 -20.05
N ASP A 24 -33.19 7.99 -20.88
CA ASP A 24 -33.62 9.29 -21.42
C ASP A 24 -34.07 10.25 -20.31
N PHE A 25 -34.67 9.73 -19.24
CA PHE A 25 -35.05 10.55 -18.10
C PHE A 25 -33.83 11.14 -17.39
N VAL A 26 -32.78 10.34 -17.16
CA VAL A 26 -31.51 10.84 -16.61
C VAL A 26 -30.86 11.88 -17.54
N VAL A 27 -30.86 11.64 -18.85
CA VAL A 27 -30.38 12.62 -19.84
C VAL A 27 -31.16 13.94 -19.76
N ILE A 28 -32.49 13.88 -19.59
CA ILE A 28 -33.31 15.08 -19.38
C ILE A 28 -32.90 15.82 -18.10
N LEU A 29 -32.68 15.10 -16.99
CA LEU A 29 -32.24 15.71 -15.73
C LEU A 29 -30.88 16.43 -15.90
N ILE A 30 -29.92 15.82 -16.57
CA ILE A 30 -28.61 16.45 -16.87
C ILE A 30 -28.80 17.70 -17.74
N ASN A 31 -29.68 17.67 -18.73
CA ASN A 31 -29.97 18.85 -19.55
C ASN A 31 -30.67 19.97 -18.76
N ILE A 32 -31.53 19.64 -17.79
CA ILE A 32 -32.11 20.62 -16.85
C ILE A 32 -31.00 21.32 -16.05
N MET A 33 -30.03 20.55 -15.55
CA MET A 33 -28.86 21.07 -14.83
C MET A 33 -28.07 22.09 -15.68
N TYR A 34 -27.99 21.88 -17.00
CA TYR A 34 -27.29 22.79 -17.93
C TYR A 34 -28.06 24.08 -18.26
N GLN A 35 -29.39 24.06 -18.20
CA GLN A 35 -30.25 25.14 -18.69
C GLN A 35 -30.71 26.13 -17.62
N HIS A 36 -30.63 25.81 -16.32
CA HIS A 36 -31.15 26.70 -15.27
C HIS A 36 -30.12 27.75 -14.77
N PRO A 37 -30.51 29.05 -14.65
CA PRO A 37 -29.68 30.09 -14.07
C PRO A 37 -29.60 29.97 -12.53
N LYS A 38 -28.48 30.42 -11.95
CA LYS A 38 -28.32 30.62 -10.51
C LYS A 38 -29.28 31.75 -10.10
N VAL A 39 -30.26 31.47 -9.24
CA VAL A 39 -31.14 32.53 -8.72
C VAL A 39 -30.31 33.33 -7.70
N GLU A 40 -29.98 34.57 -8.03
CA GLU A 40 -29.46 35.54 -7.07
C GLU A 40 -30.61 35.98 -6.15
N THR A 41 -30.97 35.14 -5.19
CA THR A 41 -31.78 35.57 -4.06
C THR A 41 -30.99 35.35 -2.79
N THR A 42 -30.95 36.39 -1.96
CA THR A 42 -30.29 36.50 -0.65
C THR A 42 -30.85 35.55 0.43
N HIS A 43 -31.65 34.57 0.03
CA HIS A 43 -32.16 33.50 0.87
C HIS A 43 -31.71 32.16 0.29
N THR A 44 -31.06 31.35 1.15
CA THR A 44 -30.63 29.98 0.88
C THR A 44 -31.82 29.08 0.54
N ASP A 45 -32.34 29.15 -0.69
CA ASP A 45 -33.39 28.24 -1.13
C ASP A 45 -32.79 26.89 -1.52
N SER A 46 -33.05 25.89 -0.67
CA SER A 46 -32.63 24.48 -0.79
C SER A 46 -33.21 23.72 -1.99
N LEU A 47 -33.99 24.39 -2.86
CA LEU A 47 -34.84 23.78 -3.89
C LEU A 47 -34.47 24.14 -5.34
N SER A 48 -33.24 24.59 -5.61
CA SER A 48 -32.83 24.88 -7.00
C SER A 48 -32.86 23.60 -7.87
N PRO A 49 -33.35 23.65 -9.13
CA PRO A 49 -33.39 22.49 -10.01
C PRO A 49 -32.02 21.81 -10.19
N THR A 50 -30.96 22.60 -10.28
CA THR A 50 -29.57 22.11 -10.37
C THR A 50 -29.18 21.31 -9.11
N ASN A 51 -29.46 21.83 -7.92
CA ASN A 51 -29.13 21.12 -6.66
C ASN A 51 -29.96 19.84 -6.51
N LEU A 52 -31.25 19.87 -6.86
CA LEU A 52 -32.12 18.69 -6.82
C LEU A 52 -31.64 17.61 -7.79
N VAL A 53 -31.30 17.97 -9.03
CA VAL A 53 -30.72 17.04 -9.99
C VAL A 53 -29.41 16.46 -9.45
N MET A 54 -28.56 17.29 -8.86
CA MET A 54 -27.30 16.82 -8.28
C MET A 54 -27.50 15.81 -7.16
N GLU A 55 -28.41 16.07 -6.22
CA GLU A 55 -28.70 15.13 -5.14
C GLU A 55 -29.30 13.82 -5.67
N VAL A 56 -30.13 13.88 -6.72
CA VAL A 56 -30.63 12.68 -7.41
C VAL A 56 -29.49 11.88 -8.05
N LEU A 57 -28.60 12.54 -8.81
CA LEU A 57 -27.45 11.88 -9.45
C LEU A 57 -26.50 11.25 -8.42
N LYS A 58 -26.19 11.97 -7.33
CA LYS A 58 -25.40 11.44 -6.21
C LYS A 58 -26.06 10.23 -5.58
N THR A 59 -27.35 10.31 -5.25
CA THR A 59 -28.10 9.20 -4.64
C THR A 59 -28.13 7.98 -5.55
N LEU A 60 -28.22 8.18 -6.86
CA LEU A 60 -28.15 7.09 -7.84
C LEU A 60 -26.74 6.48 -7.90
N CYS A 61 -25.68 7.30 -7.88
CA CYS A 61 -24.29 6.82 -7.86
C CYS A 61 -23.98 6.00 -6.59
N ASP A 62 -24.50 6.41 -5.44
CA ASP A 62 -24.28 5.75 -4.15
C ASP A 62 -24.97 4.37 -4.08
N ARG A 63 -25.82 4.03 -5.06
CA ARG A 63 -26.49 2.72 -5.20
C ARG A 63 -26.08 2.03 -6.50
N THR A 64 -25.02 1.22 -6.42
CA THR A 64 -24.39 0.53 -7.56
C THR A 64 -25.39 -0.18 -8.49
N GLU A 65 -26.34 -0.94 -7.93
CA GLU A 65 -27.38 -1.64 -8.70
C GLU A 65 -28.26 -0.69 -9.53
N CYS A 66 -28.61 0.48 -8.97
CA CYS A 66 -29.40 1.49 -9.67
C CYS A 66 -28.54 2.18 -10.73
N ALA A 67 -27.30 2.54 -10.38
CA ALA A 67 -26.38 3.21 -11.30
C ALA A 67 -26.13 2.39 -12.57
N VAL A 68 -26.03 1.07 -12.46
CA VAL A 68 -25.89 0.15 -13.60
C VAL A 68 -27.04 0.28 -14.60
N GLU A 69 -28.28 0.31 -14.11
CA GLU A 69 -29.49 0.33 -14.95
C GLU A 69 -29.77 1.70 -15.57
N CYS A 70 -29.19 2.79 -15.04
CA CYS A 70 -29.50 4.14 -15.51
C CYS A 70 -28.30 5.03 -15.82
N LEU A 71 -27.30 5.11 -14.94
CA LEU A 71 -26.16 6.02 -15.05
C LEU A 71 -25.03 5.44 -15.92
N TYR A 72 -24.74 4.14 -15.79
CA TYR A 72 -23.68 3.46 -16.54
C TYR A 72 -24.15 3.07 -17.93
N GLN A 73 -24.74 4.05 -18.61
CA GLN A 73 -25.33 3.93 -19.95
C GLN A 73 -24.63 4.93 -20.85
N ILE A 74 -24.25 4.49 -22.06
CA ILE A 74 -23.48 5.28 -23.02
C ILE A 74 -24.10 6.68 -23.25
N PRO A 75 -25.43 6.83 -23.49
CA PRO A 75 -26.02 8.15 -23.73
C PRO A 75 -25.89 9.11 -22.55
N VAL A 76 -25.82 8.59 -21.32
CA VAL A 76 -25.66 9.41 -20.11
C VAL A 76 -24.23 9.93 -20.02
N ILE A 77 -23.23 9.08 -20.28
CA ILE A 77 -21.82 9.49 -20.33
C ILE A 77 -21.59 10.53 -21.43
N GLU A 78 -22.12 10.30 -22.63
CA GLU A 78 -22.05 11.25 -23.75
C GLU A 78 -22.68 12.60 -23.40
N THR A 79 -23.85 12.59 -22.74
CA THR A 79 -24.53 13.82 -22.30
C THR A 79 -23.68 14.57 -21.26
N LEU A 80 -23.11 13.87 -20.27
CA LEU A 80 -22.23 14.47 -19.25
C LEU A 80 -20.97 15.09 -19.88
N LEU A 81 -20.41 14.45 -20.92
CA LEU A 81 -19.19 14.91 -21.59
C LEU A 81 -19.42 15.98 -22.65
N THR A 82 -20.67 16.23 -23.06
CA THR A 82 -20.99 17.18 -24.14
C THR A 82 -20.41 18.58 -23.92
N PRO A 83 -20.50 19.20 -22.71
CA PRO A 83 -19.85 20.48 -22.45
C PRO A 83 -18.32 20.42 -22.59
N ILE A 84 -17.70 19.35 -22.10
CA ILE A 84 -16.24 19.15 -22.11
C ILE A 84 -15.74 19.03 -23.55
N ILE A 85 -16.40 18.20 -24.36
CA ILE A 85 -16.08 18.01 -25.78
C ILE A 85 -16.26 19.33 -26.55
N THR A 86 -17.28 20.12 -26.22
CA THR A 86 -17.53 21.42 -26.85
C THR A 86 -16.40 22.42 -26.56
N LEU A 87 -15.94 22.48 -25.31
CA LEU A 87 -14.81 23.32 -24.89
C LEU A 87 -13.49 22.86 -25.52
N LEU A 88 -13.24 21.55 -25.59
CA LEU A 88 -12.06 20.98 -26.26
C LEU A 88 -12.02 21.32 -27.77
N LYS A 89 -13.18 21.52 -28.39
CA LYS A 89 -13.32 21.96 -29.79
C LYS A 89 -13.21 23.49 -29.96
N GLY A 90 -12.93 24.24 -28.88
CA GLY A 90 -12.78 25.70 -28.91
C GLY A 90 -14.09 26.47 -29.09
N LYS A 91 -15.25 25.84 -28.83
CA LYS A 91 -16.57 26.47 -28.98
C LYS A 91 -17.13 26.91 -27.62
N PRO A 92 -17.92 28.00 -27.54
CA PRO A 92 -18.70 28.30 -26.33
C PRO A 92 -19.61 27.14 -26.00
N ALA A 93 -19.48 26.60 -24.79
CA ALA A 93 -20.56 25.81 -24.22
C ALA A 93 -21.70 26.77 -23.87
N LYS A 94 -22.91 26.56 -24.42
CA LYS A 94 -24.12 27.32 -24.08
C LYS A 94 -24.62 26.91 -22.70
N LEU A 95 -23.89 27.30 -21.65
CA LEU A 95 -24.19 27.00 -20.26
C LEU A 95 -24.39 28.30 -19.48
N ASN A 96 -25.47 28.38 -18.71
CA ASN A 96 -25.80 29.58 -17.92
C ASN A 96 -24.87 29.75 -16.70
N SER A 97 -24.31 28.66 -16.16
CA SER A 97 -23.24 28.67 -15.15
C SER A 97 -22.19 27.61 -15.47
N LEU A 98 -21.21 27.97 -16.31
CA LEU A 98 -20.21 27.03 -16.85
C LEU A 98 -19.41 26.32 -15.75
N GLU A 99 -18.78 27.06 -14.83
CA GLU A 99 -17.94 26.45 -13.79
C GLU A 99 -18.71 25.55 -12.82
N SER A 100 -19.92 25.96 -12.42
CA SER A 100 -20.78 25.15 -11.54
C SER A 100 -21.19 23.86 -12.24
N ALA A 101 -21.64 23.95 -13.49
CA ALA A 101 -22.03 22.78 -14.28
C ALA A 101 -20.85 21.82 -14.49
N LEU A 102 -19.66 22.35 -14.78
CA LEU A 102 -18.44 21.54 -14.93
C LEU A 102 -18.04 20.85 -13.61
N THR A 103 -18.14 21.54 -12.48
CA THR A 103 -17.86 20.96 -11.16
C THR A 103 -18.83 19.82 -10.83
N HIS A 104 -20.11 20.00 -11.15
CA HIS A 104 -21.15 19.00 -10.98
C HIS A 104 -20.98 17.77 -11.88
N VAL A 105 -20.59 18.00 -13.14
CA VAL A 105 -20.20 16.93 -14.07
C VAL A 105 -19.01 16.15 -13.53
N ALA A 106 -17.97 16.85 -13.04
CA ALA A 106 -16.81 16.22 -12.46
C ALA A 106 -17.14 15.37 -11.21
N ASP A 107 -17.96 15.88 -10.28
CA ASP A 107 -18.40 15.09 -9.10
C ASP A 107 -19.14 13.81 -9.52
N THR A 108 -20.03 13.89 -10.52
CA THR A 108 -20.75 12.72 -11.05
C THR A 108 -19.80 11.73 -11.72
N LEU A 109 -18.88 12.19 -12.57
CA LEU A 109 -17.90 11.33 -13.24
C LEU A 109 -16.93 10.67 -12.26
N ALA A 110 -16.50 11.39 -11.22
CA ALA A 110 -15.64 10.83 -10.18
C ALA A 110 -16.36 9.67 -9.46
N ARG A 111 -17.64 9.83 -9.11
CA ARG A 111 -18.45 8.77 -8.49
C ARG A 111 -18.72 7.58 -9.41
N ILE A 112 -18.79 7.80 -10.73
CA ILE A 112 -18.87 6.70 -11.70
C ILE A 112 -17.55 5.92 -11.71
N ALA A 113 -16.42 6.63 -11.74
CA ALA A 113 -15.07 6.07 -11.79
C ALA A 113 -14.64 5.30 -10.52
N THR A 114 -15.30 5.50 -9.37
CA THR A 114 -15.00 4.72 -8.14
C THR A 114 -15.54 3.29 -8.18
N THR A 115 -16.41 2.96 -9.12
CA THR A 115 -16.99 1.61 -9.25
C THR A 115 -16.32 0.84 -10.38
N GLU A 116 -16.17 -0.47 -10.23
CA GLU A 116 -15.51 -1.32 -11.24
C GLU A 116 -16.20 -1.20 -12.62
N ARG A 117 -17.54 -1.31 -12.66
CA ARG A 117 -18.29 -1.24 -13.92
C ARG A 117 -18.31 0.17 -14.52
N GLY A 118 -18.42 1.21 -13.70
CA GLY A 118 -18.37 2.60 -14.16
C GLY A 118 -16.98 2.96 -14.68
N LEU A 119 -15.92 2.54 -13.99
CA LEU A 119 -14.54 2.71 -14.43
C LEU A 119 -14.29 2.00 -15.77
N SER A 120 -14.69 0.72 -15.89
CA SER A 120 -14.57 -0.03 -17.14
C SER A 120 -15.27 0.66 -18.31
N LEU A 121 -16.47 1.23 -18.09
CA LEU A 121 -17.20 2.01 -19.09
C LEU A 121 -16.39 3.25 -19.51
N LEU A 122 -15.80 3.98 -18.56
CA LEU A 122 -15.02 5.18 -18.86
C LEU A 122 -13.71 4.85 -19.62
N LEU A 123 -13.04 3.75 -19.27
CA LEU A 123 -11.74 3.38 -19.83
C LEU A 123 -11.85 2.81 -21.25
N TYR A 124 -12.81 1.92 -21.51
CA TYR A 124 -12.82 1.08 -22.71
C TYR A 124 -13.87 1.41 -23.75
N ASP A 125 -14.95 2.09 -23.38
CA ASP A 125 -16.02 2.38 -24.34
C ASP A 125 -15.60 3.47 -25.33
N ARG A 126 -15.47 3.12 -26.61
CA ARG A 126 -14.93 4.00 -27.68
C ARG A 126 -16.03 4.59 -28.57
N ASN A 127 -17.15 5.01 -27.99
CA ASN A 127 -18.26 5.59 -28.77
C ASN A 127 -18.10 7.09 -29.06
N LEU A 128 -17.11 7.76 -28.46
CA LEU A 128 -16.87 9.18 -28.65
C LEU A 128 -15.90 9.42 -29.82
N VAL A 129 -16.04 10.57 -30.48
CA VAL A 129 -15.17 10.96 -31.60
C VAL A 129 -14.27 12.13 -31.19
N SER A 130 -12.96 11.95 -31.37
CA SER A 130 -11.94 12.97 -31.08
C SER A 130 -12.02 14.17 -32.03
N VAL A 131 -11.24 15.21 -31.77
CA VAL A 131 -11.09 16.34 -32.71
C VAL A 131 -10.49 15.88 -34.05
N GLU A 132 -9.70 14.81 -34.03
CA GLU A 132 -9.01 14.20 -35.18
C GLU A 132 -9.84 13.11 -35.87
N GLY A 133 -11.06 12.83 -35.39
CA GLY A 133 -11.98 11.86 -35.99
C GLY A 133 -11.80 10.42 -35.50
N GLU A 134 -10.89 10.16 -34.55
CA GLU A 134 -10.67 8.83 -33.98
C GLU A 134 -11.70 8.47 -32.91
N SER A 135 -12.03 7.18 -32.80
CA SER A 135 -12.85 6.65 -31.72
C SER A 135 -12.08 6.67 -30.40
N ILE A 136 -12.50 7.50 -29.45
CA ILE A 136 -11.85 7.68 -28.15
C ILE A 136 -12.79 7.31 -27.01
N SER A 137 -12.22 6.95 -25.85
CA SER A 137 -13.02 6.70 -24.66
C SER A 137 -13.22 7.95 -23.80
N ALA A 138 -14.19 7.89 -22.90
CA ALA A 138 -14.49 8.97 -21.96
C ALA A 138 -13.26 9.38 -21.13
N ALA A 139 -12.45 8.40 -20.70
CA ALA A 139 -11.21 8.66 -19.98
C ALA A 139 -10.23 9.55 -20.77
N HIS A 140 -10.11 9.33 -22.09
CA HIS A 140 -9.25 10.11 -22.98
C HIS A 140 -9.75 11.58 -23.08
N VAL A 141 -11.07 11.78 -23.17
CA VAL A 141 -11.68 13.13 -23.17
C VAL A 141 -11.42 13.85 -21.85
N ILE A 142 -11.64 13.16 -20.73
CA ILE A 142 -11.49 13.74 -19.38
C ILE A 142 -10.04 14.15 -19.11
N VAL A 143 -9.07 13.30 -19.43
CA VAL A 143 -7.66 13.60 -19.17
C VAL A 143 -7.13 14.71 -20.08
N GLN A 144 -7.51 14.74 -21.37
CA GLN A 144 -7.15 15.83 -22.27
C GLN A 144 -7.71 17.18 -21.80
N PHE A 145 -8.96 17.19 -21.34
CA PHE A 145 -9.55 18.38 -20.76
C PHE A 145 -8.81 18.83 -19.50
N THR A 146 -8.46 17.88 -18.63
CA THR A 146 -7.70 18.15 -17.40
C THR A 146 -6.31 18.72 -17.70
N GLN A 147 -5.60 18.20 -18.70
CA GLN A 147 -4.31 18.73 -19.13
C GLN A 147 -4.42 20.17 -19.62
N ARG A 148 -5.44 20.49 -20.46
CA ARG A 148 -5.64 21.86 -20.95
C ARG A 148 -6.07 22.83 -19.85
N LEU A 149 -6.82 22.36 -18.84
CA LEU A 149 -7.12 23.14 -17.62
C LEU A 149 -5.82 23.48 -16.87
N LEU A 150 -4.96 22.49 -16.62
CA LEU A 150 -3.69 22.66 -15.93
C LEU A 150 -2.69 23.54 -16.70
N ALA A 151 -2.69 23.43 -18.03
CA ALA A 151 -1.86 24.25 -18.92
C ALA A 151 -2.41 25.67 -19.14
N LYS A 152 -3.61 25.97 -18.61
CA LYS A 152 -4.34 27.24 -18.80
C LYS A 152 -4.61 27.58 -20.28
N GLU A 153 -4.81 26.56 -21.11
CA GLU A 153 -5.02 26.69 -22.56
C GLU A 153 -6.49 26.83 -22.96
N LEU A 154 -7.42 26.74 -22.01
CA LEU A 154 -8.86 26.86 -22.25
C LEU A 154 -9.30 28.33 -22.13
N HIS A 155 -9.29 29.05 -23.24
CA HIS A 155 -9.86 30.40 -23.32
C HIS A 155 -11.38 30.34 -23.53
N VAL A 156 -12.15 30.59 -22.48
CA VAL A 156 -13.60 30.83 -22.58
C VAL A 156 -13.81 32.34 -22.68
N PHE A 157 -14.44 32.81 -23.77
CA PHE A 157 -14.90 34.20 -24.03
C PHE A 157 -14.37 35.28 -23.07
N HIS A 158 -13.37 36.04 -23.54
CA HIS A 158 -12.70 37.16 -22.85
C HIS A 158 -11.92 36.79 -21.57
N GLU A 159 -10.60 36.63 -21.72
CA GLU A 159 -9.52 36.87 -20.72
C GLU A 159 -9.63 36.25 -19.31
N ARG A 160 -10.64 35.43 -19.00
CA ARG A 160 -10.83 34.87 -17.66
C ARG A 160 -10.42 33.40 -17.58
N GLU A 161 -9.37 33.12 -16.80
CA GLU A 161 -8.96 31.77 -16.44
C GLU A 161 -10.07 31.03 -15.67
N MET A 162 -10.22 29.72 -15.91
CA MET A 162 -11.12 28.87 -15.13
C MET A 162 -10.65 28.72 -13.69
N SER A 163 -11.59 28.70 -12.74
CA SER A 163 -11.24 28.63 -11.33
C SER A 163 -10.47 27.35 -10.95
N PRO A 164 -9.57 27.42 -9.95
CA PRO A 164 -8.87 26.24 -9.41
C PRO A 164 -9.81 25.14 -8.93
N ALA A 165 -11.05 25.48 -8.55
CA ALA A 165 -12.07 24.52 -8.14
C ALA A 165 -12.45 23.57 -9.28
N VAL A 166 -12.64 24.09 -10.50
CA VAL A 166 -12.94 23.25 -11.68
C VAL A 166 -11.73 22.36 -12.00
N SER A 167 -10.53 22.93 -11.97
CA SER A 167 -9.29 22.17 -12.19
C SER A 167 -9.14 21.03 -11.17
N GLY A 168 -9.31 21.33 -9.88
CA GLY A 168 -9.26 20.35 -8.80
C GLY A 168 -10.31 19.24 -8.96
N ALA A 169 -11.54 19.58 -9.36
CA ALA A 169 -12.59 18.60 -9.59
C ALA A 169 -12.24 17.62 -10.71
N PHE A 170 -11.68 18.09 -11.83
CA PHE A 170 -11.28 17.22 -12.94
C PHE A 170 -10.00 16.41 -12.67
N ILE A 171 -9.05 16.98 -11.93
CA ILE A 171 -7.91 16.19 -11.41
C ILE A 171 -8.43 15.07 -10.51
N PHE A 172 -9.44 15.35 -9.67
CA PHE A 172 -10.06 14.34 -8.82
C PHE A 172 -10.77 13.23 -9.60
N VAL A 173 -11.41 13.53 -10.74
CA VAL A 173 -11.93 12.49 -11.66
C VAL A 173 -10.78 11.62 -12.17
N CYS A 174 -9.69 12.24 -12.64
CA CYS A 174 -8.51 11.52 -13.10
C CYS A 174 -7.90 10.64 -12.00
N ARG A 175 -7.90 11.13 -10.75
CA ARG A 175 -7.44 10.39 -9.57
C ARG A 175 -8.21 9.11 -9.33
N GLN A 176 -9.54 9.12 -9.48
CA GLN A 176 -10.32 7.90 -9.34
C GLN A 176 -9.90 6.82 -10.35
N MET A 177 -9.45 7.25 -11.54
CA MET A 177 -8.93 6.34 -12.56
C MET A 177 -7.49 5.90 -12.27
N TYR A 178 -6.54 6.83 -12.06
CA TYR A 178 -5.12 6.50 -11.89
C TYR A 178 -4.77 5.86 -10.53
N ASN A 179 -5.70 5.88 -9.56
CA ASN A 179 -5.56 5.11 -8.32
C ASN A 179 -5.66 3.59 -8.56
N THR A 180 -6.08 3.16 -9.75
CA THR A 180 -6.09 1.76 -10.15
C THR A 180 -4.95 1.47 -11.13
N CYS A 181 -4.38 0.26 -11.09
CA CYS A 181 -3.32 -0.13 -12.02
C CYS A 181 -3.78 -0.07 -13.49
N GLU A 182 -5.02 -0.48 -13.74
CA GLU A 182 -5.64 -0.49 -15.07
C GLU A 182 -5.85 0.94 -15.59
N GLY A 183 -6.50 1.81 -14.81
CA GLY A 183 -6.72 3.20 -15.18
C GLY A 183 -5.42 3.98 -15.33
N LEU A 184 -4.42 3.74 -14.47
CA LEU A 184 -3.09 4.35 -14.62
C LEU A 184 -2.43 3.94 -15.94
N GLN A 185 -2.55 2.66 -16.34
CA GLN A 185 -1.98 2.18 -17.59
C GLN A 185 -2.63 2.85 -18.81
N VAL A 186 -3.95 3.03 -18.80
CA VAL A 186 -4.70 3.74 -19.86
C VAL A 186 -4.30 5.22 -19.91
N LEU A 187 -4.12 5.87 -18.75
CA LEU A 187 -3.80 7.29 -18.67
C LEU A 187 -2.30 7.61 -18.82
N ARG A 188 -1.43 6.59 -18.79
CA ARG A 188 0.03 6.74 -18.87
C ARG A 188 0.52 7.61 -20.03
N PRO A 189 0.01 7.51 -21.28
CA PRO A 189 0.48 8.31 -22.41
C PRO A 189 0.31 9.83 -22.22
N TYR A 190 -0.59 10.25 -21.31
CA TYR A 190 -0.87 11.66 -21.04
C TYR A 190 0.07 12.30 -20.02
N SER A 191 0.93 11.52 -19.36
CA SER A 191 1.91 12.04 -18.39
C SER A 191 1.31 13.02 -17.36
N LEU A 192 0.10 12.71 -16.86
CA LEU A 192 -0.65 13.63 -15.98
C LEU A 192 0.14 14.03 -14.72
N HIS A 193 0.99 13.14 -14.19
CA HIS A 193 1.90 13.42 -13.09
C HIS A 193 2.83 14.61 -13.39
N GLU A 194 3.41 14.68 -14.60
CA GLU A 194 4.23 15.82 -15.02
C GLU A 194 3.40 17.10 -15.18
N CYS A 195 2.18 17.00 -15.70
CA CYS A 195 1.28 18.15 -15.83
C CYS A 195 0.95 18.75 -14.45
N ILE A 196 0.61 17.91 -13.47
CA ILE A 196 0.29 18.35 -12.10
C ILE A 196 1.55 18.90 -11.41
N ALA A 197 2.70 18.22 -11.55
CA ALA A 197 3.97 18.69 -11.00
C ALA A 197 4.41 20.04 -11.61
N LYS A 198 4.22 20.24 -12.92
CA LYS A 198 4.46 21.52 -13.58
C LYS A 198 3.55 22.62 -13.00
N ALA A 199 2.24 22.36 -12.88
CA ALA A 199 1.30 23.30 -12.29
C ALA A 199 1.66 23.66 -10.84
N TRP A 200 2.11 22.68 -10.05
CA TRP A 200 2.62 22.89 -8.70
C TRP A 200 3.87 23.79 -8.69
N ARG A 201 4.91 23.46 -9.47
CA ARG A 201 6.15 24.27 -9.54
C ARG A 201 5.90 25.71 -10.01
N THR A 202 5.07 25.90 -11.04
CA THR A 202 4.70 27.24 -11.53
C THR A 202 4.11 28.07 -10.40
N LYS A 203 3.23 27.48 -9.61
CA LYS A 203 2.64 28.16 -8.46
C LYS A 203 3.66 28.48 -7.37
N THR A 204 4.50 27.52 -6.98
CA THR A 204 5.55 27.75 -5.97
C THR A 204 6.48 28.89 -6.38
N SER A 205 6.84 28.97 -7.68
CA SER A 205 7.66 30.07 -8.22
C SER A 205 6.98 31.45 -8.15
N MET A 206 5.66 31.50 -8.30
CA MET A 206 4.90 32.74 -8.15
C MET A 206 4.85 33.18 -6.68
N ALA A 207 4.70 32.25 -5.74
CA ALA A 207 4.71 32.55 -4.31
C ALA A 207 6.05 33.15 -3.83
N THR A 208 7.18 32.71 -4.40
CA THR A 208 8.50 33.27 -4.08
C THR A 208 8.74 34.69 -4.61
N HIS A 209 7.98 35.16 -5.60
CA HIS A 209 8.09 36.53 -6.13
C HIS A 209 7.29 37.58 -5.35
N PHE A 210 6.32 37.16 -4.52
CA PHE A 210 5.53 38.07 -3.67
C PHE A 210 6.16 38.31 -2.29
N LEU A 211 7.31 37.71 -1.99
CA LEU A 211 8.09 37.95 -0.78
C LEU A 211 9.47 38.51 -1.18
N PRO A 212 9.87 39.72 -0.71
CA PRO A 212 11.24 40.19 -0.93
C PRO A 212 12.23 39.30 -0.17
N PRO A 213 13.50 39.19 -0.62
CA PRO A 213 14.50 38.36 0.05
C PRO A 213 14.79 38.95 1.43
N GLN A 214 14.24 38.33 2.48
CA GLN A 214 14.66 38.64 3.84
C GLN A 214 15.87 37.80 4.19
N THR A 215 17.03 38.46 4.16
CA THR A 215 18.22 38.04 4.87
C THR A 215 17.90 37.93 6.36
N SER A 216 18.17 36.75 6.92
CA SER A 216 18.48 36.44 8.33
C SER A 216 18.23 37.52 9.40
N SER A 217 17.46 37.12 10.42
CA SER A 217 17.33 37.70 11.76
C SER A 217 16.52 39.00 11.89
N VAL A 218 15.27 38.87 12.34
CA VAL A 218 14.66 39.52 13.53
C VAL A 218 13.20 39.05 13.60
N SER A 219 12.80 38.54 14.76
CA SER A 219 11.43 38.11 15.06
C SER A 219 10.50 39.32 15.14
N GLU A 220 9.80 39.65 14.05
CA GLU A 220 8.69 40.60 14.09
C GLU A 220 7.40 39.86 14.49
N ARG A 221 6.84 40.21 15.64
CA ARG A 221 5.61 39.61 16.17
C ARG A 221 4.43 39.98 15.25
N VAL A 222 3.83 38.98 14.63
CA VAL A 222 2.52 39.09 13.97
C VAL A 222 1.47 39.52 15.02
N PRO A 223 0.67 40.58 14.80
CA PRO A 223 -0.38 40.96 15.73
C PRO A 223 -1.43 39.86 15.83
N THR A 224 -1.86 39.54 17.04
CA THR A 224 -2.97 38.63 17.33
C THR A 224 -4.23 39.10 16.59
N PRO A 225 -4.89 38.27 15.76
CA PRO A 225 -6.13 38.67 15.09
C PRO A 225 -7.22 38.96 16.13
N VAL A 226 -7.88 40.11 16.01
CA VAL A 226 -9.05 40.43 16.82
C VAL A 226 -10.22 39.55 16.35
N PRO A 227 -10.88 38.78 17.25
CA PRO A 227 -12.05 37.98 16.89
C PRO A 227 -13.16 38.88 16.32
N GLY A 228 -13.57 38.64 15.07
CA GLY A 228 -14.67 39.35 14.41
C GLY A 228 -14.29 40.36 13.33
N ALA A 229 -13.00 40.60 13.08
CA ALA A 229 -12.57 41.38 11.91
C ALA A 229 -12.66 40.53 10.62
N PRO A 230 -13.23 41.04 9.51
CA PRO A 230 -13.19 40.33 8.24
C PRO A 230 -11.73 40.13 7.80
N PRO A 231 -11.35 38.94 7.31
CA PRO A 231 -9.98 38.70 6.87
C PRO A 231 -9.63 39.69 5.75
N THR A 232 -8.47 40.33 5.86
CA THR A 232 -7.93 41.20 4.81
C THR A 232 -7.80 40.44 3.50
N LEU A 233 -8.02 41.11 2.35
CA LEU A 233 -7.95 40.53 1.00
C LEU A 233 -6.65 39.71 0.79
N VAL A 234 -5.52 40.21 1.28
CA VAL A 234 -4.22 39.53 1.24
C VAL A 234 -4.23 38.19 1.99
N SER A 235 -4.92 38.11 3.14
CA SER A 235 -5.03 36.89 3.94
C SER A 235 -5.93 35.84 3.26
N GLN A 236 -6.99 36.26 2.56
CA GLN A 236 -7.85 35.36 1.78
C GLN A 236 -7.14 34.82 0.53
N GLU A 237 -6.38 35.67 -0.16
CA GLU A 237 -5.57 35.25 -1.31
C GLU A 237 -4.52 34.22 -0.90
N LEU A 238 -3.78 34.48 0.19
CA LEU A 238 -2.77 33.55 0.71
C LEU A 238 -3.37 32.19 1.11
N GLN A 239 -4.53 32.19 1.79
CA GLN A 239 -5.24 30.95 2.16
C GLN A 239 -5.76 30.17 0.95
N SER A 240 -6.27 30.87 -0.07
CA SER A 240 -6.71 30.23 -1.33
C SER A 240 -5.53 29.64 -2.11
N MET A 241 -4.37 30.29 -2.02
CA MET A 241 -3.11 29.80 -2.55
C MET A 241 -2.65 28.56 -1.79
N GLU A 242 -2.55 28.56 -0.46
CA GLU A 242 -2.17 27.35 0.28
C GLU A 242 -3.10 26.16 0.00
N ALA A 243 -4.42 26.38 -0.02
CA ALA A 243 -5.40 25.33 -0.29
C ALA A 243 -5.22 24.67 -1.66
N TRP A 244 -4.93 25.43 -2.71
CA TRP A 244 -4.69 24.85 -4.04
C TRP A 244 -3.38 24.04 -4.09
N GLU A 245 -2.41 24.32 -3.21
CA GLU A 245 -1.10 23.65 -3.23
C GLU A 245 -1.26 22.28 -2.59
N GLU A 246 -1.96 22.24 -1.46
CA GLU A 246 -2.40 21.00 -0.84
C GLU A 246 -3.19 20.12 -1.81
N VAL A 247 -4.08 20.69 -2.65
CA VAL A 247 -4.79 19.92 -3.67
C VAL A 247 -3.84 19.29 -4.70
N LEU A 248 -2.84 20.03 -5.19
CA LEU A 248 -1.89 19.50 -6.17
C LEU A 248 -0.98 18.42 -5.56
N LEU A 249 -0.46 18.66 -4.35
CA LEU A 249 0.37 17.70 -3.61
C LEU A 249 -0.41 16.44 -3.23
N ASP A 250 -1.67 16.57 -2.80
CA ASP A 250 -2.55 15.42 -2.52
C ASP A 250 -2.74 14.57 -3.79
N ASN A 251 -3.02 15.18 -4.93
CA ASN A 251 -3.21 14.45 -6.17
C ASN A 251 -1.92 13.80 -6.68
N LEU A 252 -0.76 14.46 -6.56
CA LEU A 252 0.54 13.87 -6.84
C LEU A 252 0.82 12.67 -5.95
N LEU A 253 0.62 12.80 -4.64
CA LEU A 253 0.79 11.73 -3.67
C LEU A 253 -0.09 10.52 -3.99
N ASN A 254 -1.31 10.74 -4.51
CA ASN A 254 -2.21 9.65 -4.89
C ASN A 254 -1.71 8.77 -6.04
N PHE A 255 -0.72 9.20 -6.83
CA PHE A 255 -0.03 8.27 -7.75
C PHE A 255 0.64 7.12 -6.97
N ALA A 256 1.06 7.34 -5.73
CA ALA A 256 1.59 6.29 -4.85
C ALA A 256 0.53 5.28 -4.38
N ALA A 257 -0.73 5.39 -4.82
CA ALA A 257 -1.72 4.32 -4.65
C ALA A 257 -1.36 3.05 -5.44
N THR A 258 -0.50 3.17 -6.47
CA THR A 258 0.02 2.04 -7.24
C THR A 258 1.55 2.04 -7.27
N PRO A 259 2.23 0.88 -7.37
CA PRO A 259 3.69 0.83 -7.44
C PRO A 259 4.25 1.59 -8.65
N LYS A 260 3.60 1.48 -9.81
CA LYS A 260 4.03 2.19 -11.02
C LYS A 260 3.83 3.70 -10.89
N GLY A 261 2.73 4.12 -10.27
CA GLY A 261 2.46 5.54 -10.04
C GLY A 261 3.44 6.17 -9.05
N LEU A 262 3.89 5.46 -8.01
CA LEU A 262 4.96 5.94 -7.13
C LEU A 262 6.24 6.27 -7.91
N LEU A 263 6.62 5.45 -8.89
CA LEU A 263 7.78 5.74 -9.73
C LEU A 263 7.57 6.97 -10.59
N LEU A 264 6.37 7.16 -11.14
CA LEU A 264 6.04 8.38 -11.88
C LEU A 264 6.11 9.61 -10.98
N LEU A 265 5.61 9.52 -9.73
CA LEU A 265 5.76 10.58 -8.73
C LEU A 265 7.23 10.88 -8.43
N GLN A 266 8.07 9.85 -8.26
CA GLN A 266 9.51 10.04 -8.05
C GLN A 266 10.20 10.72 -9.24
N GLN A 267 9.79 10.42 -10.47
CA GLN A 267 10.30 11.07 -11.68
C GLN A 267 10.01 12.57 -11.70
N THR A 268 8.89 13.00 -11.09
CA THR A 268 8.60 14.44 -10.94
C THR A 268 9.53 15.14 -9.94
N GLY A 269 10.24 14.40 -9.08
CA GLY A 269 11.06 14.98 -8.00
C GLY A 269 10.28 15.59 -6.83
N ALA A 270 8.93 15.57 -6.85
CA ALA A 270 8.08 16.15 -5.81
C ALA A 270 7.82 15.23 -4.59
N ILE A 271 8.59 14.14 -4.46
CA ILE A 271 8.34 13.10 -3.44
C ILE A 271 8.51 13.63 -2.02
N ASN A 272 9.49 14.51 -1.78
CA ASN A 272 9.77 15.05 -0.46
C ASN A 272 8.63 15.96 0.02
N GLU A 273 8.11 16.79 -0.88
CA GLU A 273 7.01 17.73 -0.62
C GLU A 273 5.69 16.98 -0.43
N CYS A 274 5.44 15.94 -1.23
CA CYS A 274 4.27 15.08 -1.07
C CYS A 274 4.30 14.31 0.26
N VAL A 275 5.45 13.79 0.68
CA VAL A 275 5.60 13.08 1.96
C VAL A 275 5.50 14.06 3.14
N THR A 276 6.04 15.27 3.00
CA THR A 276 5.90 16.33 4.01
C THR A 276 4.44 16.75 4.17
N TYR A 277 3.71 16.92 3.06
CA TYR A 277 2.26 17.16 3.07
C TYR A 277 1.51 16.02 3.78
N MET A 278 1.83 14.77 3.44
CA MET A 278 1.26 13.58 4.08
C MET A 278 1.51 13.57 5.61
N PHE A 279 2.73 13.92 6.03
CA PHE A 279 3.08 14.02 7.45
C PHE A 279 2.33 15.15 8.18
N SER A 280 2.18 16.32 7.54
CA SER A 280 1.36 17.42 8.06
C SER A 280 -0.11 16.98 8.27
N ARG A 281 -0.66 16.17 7.36
CA ARG A 281 -2.00 15.60 7.50
C ARG A 281 -2.08 14.56 8.63
N PHE A 282 -1.05 13.73 8.79
CA PHE A 282 -0.93 12.75 9.88
C PHE A 282 -0.96 13.42 11.26
N THR A 283 -0.12 14.43 11.46
CA THR A 283 0.01 15.16 12.74
C THR A 283 -1.26 15.93 13.13
N LYS A 284 -2.00 16.46 12.14
CA LYS A 284 -3.31 17.11 12.36
C LYS A 284 -4.43 16.13 12.77
N LYS A 285 -4.16 14.81 12.83
CA LYS A 285 -5.11 13.73 13.22
C LYS A 285 -6.46 13.84 12.49
N LEU A 286 -6.44 14.25 11.23
CA LEU A 286 -7.66 14.44 10.44
C LEU A 286 -8.32 13.08 10.19
N GLN A 287 -9.41 12.82 10.93
CA GLN A 287 -10.20 11.60 10.81
C GLN A 287 -10.81 11.53 9.41
N VAL A 288 -10.48 10.48 8.66
CA VAL A 288 -10.96 10.30 7.27
C VAL A 288 -12.28 9.53 7.25
N SER A 289 -12.52 8.65 8.23
CA SER A 289 -13.81 7.98 8.43
C SER A 289 -14.04 7.57 9.89
N ARG A 290 -15.23 7.04 10.21
CA ARG A 290 -15.55 6.54 11.57
C ARG A 290 -14.56 5.48 12.09
N CYS A 291 -13.90 4.73 11.19
CA CYS A 291 -12.97 3.65 11.55
C CYS A 291 -11.53 3.88 11.06
N GLU A 292 -11.28 4.87 10.20
CA GLU A 292 -9.97 5.14 9.61
C GLU A 292 -9.44 6.49 10.08
N LYS A 293 -8.40 6.44 10.93
CA LYS A 293 -7.75 7.63 11.49
C LYS A 293 -6.81 8.32 10.49
N PHE A 294 -6.35 7.61 9.45
CA PHE A 294 -5.36 8.11 8.50
C PHE A 294 -5.53 7.50 7.10
N GLY A 295 -6.06 8.27 6.15
CA GLY A 295 -6.44 7.81 4.80
C GLY A 295 -5.30 7.61 3.80
N TYR A 296 -4.03 7.63 4.24
CA TYR A 296 -2.85 7.45 3.39
C TYR A 296 -2.06 6.17 3.68
N GLY A 297 -2.61 5.22 4.46
CA GLY A 297 -1.89 4.01 4.87
C GLY A 297 -1.28 3.21 3.71
N VAL A 298 -2.03 3.04 2.62
CA VAL A 298 -1.52 2.40 1.39
C VAL A 298 -0.35 3.18 0.79
N MET A 299 -0.46 4.50 0.68
CA MET A 299 0.57 5.35 0.09
C MET A 299 1.84 5.39 0.94
N VAL A 300 1.73 5.46 2.28
CA VAL A 300 2.90 5.34 3.17
C VAL A 300 3.62 4.02 2.94
N THR A 301 2.87 2.92 2.84
CA THR A 301 3.45 1.59 2.60
C THR A 301 4.18 1.53 1.26
N GLN A 302 3.59 2.09 0.20
CA GLN A 302 4.22 2.15 -1.12
C GLN A 302 5.47 3.04 -1.09
N VAL A 303 5.39 4.25 -0.54
CA VAL A 303 6.54 5.17 -0.39
C VAL A 303 7.67 4.48 0.37
N ALA A 304 7.37 3.81 1.48
CA ALA A 304 8.33 3.06 2.29
C ALA A 304 8.96 1.86 1.56
N ALA A 305 8.36 1.38 0.46
CA ALA A 305 8.90 0.27 -0.32
C ALA A 305 10.05 0.70 -1.28
N THR A 306 10.44 1.98 -1.29
CA THR A 306 11.51 2.50 -2.15
C THR A 306 12.54 3.30 -1.35
N ALA A 307 13.82 3.23 -1.73
CA ALA A 307 14.87 3.97 -1.05
C ALA A 307 14.62 5.50 -1.03
N PRO A 308 14.26 6.18 -2.14
CA PRO A 308 13.94 7.61 -2.10
C PRO A 308 12.74 7.93 -1.21
N GLY A 309 11.75 7.03 -1.14
CA GLY A 309 10.57 7.23 -0.29
C GLY A 309 10.87 7.07 1.21
N ILE A 310 11.71 6.10 1.60
CA ILE A 310 12.20 5.98 2.98
C ILE A 310 13.00 7.22 3.38
N VAL A 311 13.89 7.71 2.50
CA VAL A 311 14.63 8.95 2.75
C VAL A 311 13.67 10.13 2.97
N ALA A 312 12.62 10.27 2.15
CA ALA A 312 11.60 11.30 2.31
C ALA A 312 10.79 11.16 3.63
N LEU A 313 10.46 9.93 4.03
CA LEU A 313 9.77 9.65 5.30
C LEU A 313 10.64 9.96 6.52
N GLN A 314 11.95 9.71 6.42
CA GLN A 314 12.90 10.06 7.46
C GLN A 314 13.08 11.58 7.54
N SER A 315 13.34 12.24 6.41
CA SER A 315 13.62 13.69 6.36
C SER A 315 12.42 14.55 6.75
N SER A 316 11.20 14.06 6.55
CA SER A 316 9.97 14.75 6.98
C SER A 316 9.72 14.68 8.49
N GLY A 317 10.43 13.81 9.23
CA GLY A 317 10.16 13.55 10.66
C GLY A 317 9.03 12.54 10.91
N PHE A 318 8.48 11.93 9.86
CA PHE A 318 7.40 10.93 9.97
C PHE A 318 7.86 9.70 10.76
N VAL A 319 9.03 9.14 10.41
CA VAL A 319 9.60 7.96 11.10
C VAL A 319 9.89 8.28 12.57
N GLN A 320 10.52 9.42 12.84
CA GLN A 320 10.82 9.86 14.21
C GLN A 320 9.55 9.96 15.06
N THR A 321 8.48 10.54 14.50
CA THR A 321 7.19 10.68 15.19
C THR A 321 6.56 9.33 15.50
N ILE A 322 6.53 8.39 14.55
CA ILE A 322 6.00 7.03 14.80
C ILE A 322 6.79 6.32 15.88
N VAL A 323 8.12 6.41 15.86
CA VAL A 323 8.96 5.79 16.88
C VAL A 323 8.64 6.38 18.26
N VAL A 324 8.50 7.71 18.36
CA VAL A 324 8.13 8.37 19.62
C VAL A 324 6.71 7.99 20.08
N GLU A 325 5.73 7.93 19.18
CA GLU A 325 4.36 7.53 19.51
C GLU A 325 4.29 6.06 19.96
N LEU A 326 4.99 5.16 19.26
CA LEU A 326 5.12 3.76 19.62
C LEU A 326 5.77 3.62 21.00
N TRP A 327 6.89 4.31 21.22
CA TRP A 327 7.60 4.33 22.49
C TRP A 327 6.70 4.82 23.63
N THR A 328 5.97 5.93 23.40
CA THR A 328 5.00 6.48 24.38
C THR A 328 3.88 5.48 24.69
N ALA A 329 3.38 4.76 23.68
CA ALA A 329 2.33 3.75 23.85
C ALA A 329 2.82 2.46 24.53
N LEU A 330 4.12 2.15 24.41
CA LEU A 330 4.75 1.02 25.08
C LEU A 330 5.13 1.34 26.52
N GLU A 331 5.53 2.59 26.82
CA GLU A 331 5.86 3.04 28.17
C GLU A 331 4.63 3.31 29.04
N CYS A 332 3.51 3.77 28.47
CA CYS A 332 2.31 4.14 29.21
C CYS A 332 1.12 3.24 28.82
N GLY A 333 0.56 2.48 29.76
CA GLY A 333 -0.78 1.92 29.58
C GLY A 333 -1.82 3.03 29.39
N ARG A 334 -3.03 2.70 28.89
CA ARG A 334 -4.11 3.71 28.69
C ARG A 334 -4.50 4.47 29.97
N GLU A 335 -4.08 3.99 31.13
CA GLU A 335 -4.40 4.50 32.48
C GLU A 335 -3.22 5.19 33.18
N ASP A 336 -2.00 5.20 32.60
CA ASP A 336 -0.80 5.68 33.31
C ASP A 336 -0.48 7.16 33.03
N VAL A 337 0.05 7.85 34.05
CA VAL A 337 0.41 9.28 33.99
C VAL A 337 1.59 9.50 33.06
N ARG A 338 1.42 10.42 32.09
CA ARG A 338 2.42 10.83 31.11
C ARG A 338 3.76 11.23 31.77
N MET A 339 4.81 10.44 31.58
CA MET A 339 6.18 10.90 31.80
C MET A 339 6.58 11.84 30.66
N VAL A 340 6.78 13.12 30.96
CA VAL A 340 6.96 14.19 29.97
C VAL A 340 8.36 14.16 29.32
N HIS A 341 9.31 13.38 29.84
CA HIS A 341 10.63 13.17 29.25
C HIS A 341 11.11 11.74 29.50
N PRO A 342 11.45 10.96 28.46
CA PRO A 342 12.25 9.77 28.67
C PRO A 342 13.61 10.22 29.23
N LYS A 343 14.07 9.57 30.31
CA LYS A 343 15.46 9.75 30.74
C LYS A 343 16.34 9.36 29.56
N SER A 344 17.28 10.22 29.18
CA SER A 344 18.28 9.94 28.16
C SER A 344 19.14 8.75 28.61
N THR A 345 18.65 7.55 28.35
CA THR A 345 19.50 6.39 28.24
C THR A 345 20.16 6.53 26.87
N PRO A 346 21.49 6.45 26.77
CA PRO A 346 22.16 6.41 25.49
C PRO A 346 21.67 5.15 24.77
N MET A 347 20.65 5.33 23.93
CA MET A 347 20.19 4.31 22.99
C MET A 347 21.17 4.36 21.82
N ASP A 348 22.29 3.68 21.97
CA ASP A 348 23.00 3.19 20.80
C ASP A 348 22.01 2.34 19.97
N PRO A 349 22.08 2.40 18.63
CA PRO A 349 21.14 1.72 17.73
C PRO A 349 21.03 0.25 18.16
N ILE A 350 19.83 -0.16 18.61
CA ILE A 350 19.46 -1.48 19.15
C ILE A 350 20.58 -2.49 18.95
N ASP A 351 21.52 -2.50 19.90
CA ASP A 351 22.64 -3.40 19.82
C ASP A 351 22.08 -4.83 19.81
N ARG A 352 22.66 -5.73 19.01
CA ARG A 352 22.25 -7.15 18.99
C ARG A 352 22.33 -7.78 20.39
N SER A 353 23.14 -7.20 21.27
CA SER A 353 23.18 -7.51 22.70
C SER A 353 21.84 -7.30 23.41
N CYS A 354 21.09 -6.24 23.09
CA CYS A 354 19.84 -5.89 23.77
C CYS A 354 18.71 -6.87 23.45
N ILE A 355 18.56 -7.31 22.20
CA ILE A 355 17.58 -8.35 21.82
C ILE A 355 17.94 -9.68 22.48
N LYS A 356 19.24 -10.02 22.50
CA LYS A 356 19.73 -11.23 23.16
C LYS A 356 19.43 -11.19 24.66
N ASP A 357 19.67 -10.06 25.32
CA ASP A 357 19.41 -9.88 26.75
C ASP A 357 17.91 -9.88 27.06
N LEU A 358 17.08 -9.30 26.19
CA LEU A 358 15.63 -9.34 26.30
C LEU A 358 15.09 -10.77 26.20
N MET A 359 15.55 -11.52 25.18
CA MET A 359 15.20 -12.94 25.01
C MET A 359 15.69 -13.75 26.21
N ASP A 360 16.92 -13.53 26.66
CA ASP A 360 17.52 -14.26 27.79
C ASP A 360 16.79 -14.01 29.13
N ARG A 361 16.32 -12.78 29.35
CA ARG A 361 15.65 -12.37 30.60
C ARG A 361 14.16 -12.64 30.64
N LEU A 362 13.46 -12.58 29.50
CA LEU A 362 11.99 -12.65 29.48
C LEU A 362 11.43 -13.92 28.84
N ILE A 363 12.22 -14.63 28.04
CA ILE A 363 11.78 -15.81 27.29
C ILE A 363 12.55 -17.05 27.73
N VAL A 364 13.87 -16.96 27.82
CA VAL A 364 14.75 -18.07 28.23
C VAL A 364 15.00 -18.01 29.75
N ILE A 365 13.92 -18.14 30.52
CA ILE A 365 14.00 -18.11 31.99
C ILE A 365 14.32 -19.52 32.51
N ASN A 366 15.61 -19.85 32.55
CA ASN A 366 16.14 -21.20 32.82
C ASN A 366 16.95 -21.30 34.13
N SER A 367 16.85 -20.32 35.03
CA SER A 367 17.52 -20.37 36.33
C SER A 367 16.75 -19.59 37.39
N ASP A 368 16.87 -20.01 38.65
CA ASP A 368 16.26 -19.31 39.79
C ASP A 368 16.76 -17.86 39.89
N ALA A 369 18.04 -17.63 39.55
CA ALA A 369 18.60 -16.28 39.51
C ALA A 369 17.85 -15.37 38.53
N LYS A 370 17.44 -15.88 37.36
CA LYS A 370 16.64 -15.13 36.40
C LYS A 370 15.21 -14.93 36.90
N ILE A 371 14.59 -15.95 37.48
CA ILE A 371 13.25 -15.84 38.09
C ILE A 371 13.23 -14.76 39.16
N HIS A 372 14.21 -14.75 40.06
CA HIS A 372 14.34 -13.77 41.14
C HIS A 372 14.75 -12.37 40.66
N SER A 373 15.32 -12.24 39.46
CA SER A 373 15.63 -10.94 38.86
C SER A 373 14.41 -10.21 38.30
N LEU A 374 13.28 -10.91 38.14
CA LEU A 374 12.04 -10.36 37.60
C LEU A 374 11.14 -9.90 38.73
N PHE A 375 10.56 -8.71 38.58
CA PHE A 375 9.62 -8.17 39.58
C PHE A 375 8.38 -9.06 39.76
N ASN A 376 7.85 -9.58 38.64
CA ASN A 376 6.81 -10.59 38.63
C ASN A 376 7.11 -11.60 37.52
N TYR A 377 7.48 -12.83 37.91
CA TYR A 377 7.87 -13.89 36.98
C TYR A 377 6.78 -14.19 35.95
N GLU A 378 5.56 -14.47 36.40
CA GLU A 378 4.47 -14.92 35.53
C GLU A 378 4.08 -13.85 34.50
N GLN A 379 3.95 -12.59 34.93
CA GLN A 379 3.61 -11.48 34.04
C GLN A 379 4.75 -11.16 33.06
N SER A 380 5.99 -11.13 33.55
CA SER A 380 7.15 -10.82 32.71
C SER A 380 7.40 -11.90 31.67
N HIS A 381 7.28 -13.18 32.05
CA HIS A 381 7.42 -14.31 31.14
C HIS A 381 6.27 -14.38 30.14
N THR A 382 5.03 -14.14 30.58
CA THR A 382 3.87 -14.05 29.67
C THR A 382 4.07 -12.94 28.65
N PHE A 383 4.58 -11.77 29.07
CA PHE A 383 4.92 -10.68 28.16
C PHE A 383 6.01 -11.10 27.16
N GLY A 384 7.09 -11.73 27.64
CA GLY A 384 8.17 -12.25 26.79
C GLY A 384 7.65 -13.22 25.72
N LEU A 385 6.83 -14.20 26.10
CA LEU A 385 6.22 -15.15 25.17
C LEU A 385 5.28 -14.48 24.17
N ARG A 386 4.49 -13.49 24.59
CA ARG A 386 3.63 -12.73 23.68
C ARG A 386 4.42 -11.90 22.69
N LEU A 387 5.50 -11.26 23.14
CA LEU A 387 6.43 -10.54 22.27
C LEU A 387 7.06 -11.50 21.25
N LEU A 388 7.53 -12.66 21.71
CA LEU A 388 8.06 -13.71 20.84
C LEU A 388 7.03 -14.14 19.79
N SER A 389 5.77 -14.31 20.19
CA SER A 389 4.68 -14.67 19.29
C SER A 389 4.47 -13.62 18.18
N VAL A 390 4.60 -12.34 18.52
CA VAL A 390 4.53 -11.23 17.55
C VAL A 390 5.73 -11.24 16.62
N LEU A 391 6.95 -11.41 17.15
CA LEU A 391 8.17 -11.53 16.34
C LEU A 391 8.09 -12.69 15.35
N CYS A 392 7.59 -13.84 15.80
CA CYS A 392 7.39 -15.03 14.96
C CYS A 392 6.23 -14.90 13.95
N CYS A 393 5.55 -13.74 13.87
CA CYS A 393 4.62 -13.46 12.76
C CYS A 393 5.35 -13.17 11.45
N ASN A 394 6.62 -12.73 11.52
CA ASN A 394 7.48 -12.55 10.37
C ASN A 394 8.36 -13.80 10.19
N LEU A 395 8.34 -14.39 8.99
CA LEU A 395 9.09 -15.62 8.71
C LEU A 395 10.60 -15.40 8.79
N ASP A 396 11.14 -14.29 8.30
CA ASP A 396 12.58 -14.00 8.37
C ASP A 396 13.05 -13.81 9.81
N THR A 397 12.25 -13.12 10.63
CA THR A 397 12.51 -13.02 12.06
C THR A 397 12.49 -14.39 12.73
N PHE A 398 11.50 -15.24 12.42
CA PHE A 398 11.46 -16.60 12.93
C PHE A 398 12.68 -17.42 12.50
N LEU A 399 13.07 -17.40 11.22
CA LEU A 399 14.25 -18.12 10.72
C LEU A 399 15.52 -17.69 11.46
N LEU A 400 15.68 -16.39 11.70
CA LEU A 400 16.81 -15.84 12.44
C LEU A 400 16.82 -16.36 13.88
N LEU A 401 15.68 -16.30 14.57
CA LEU A 401 15.55 -16.76 15.95
C LEU A 401 15.76 -18.28 16.07
N GLU A 402 15.20 -19.05 15.14
CA GLU A 402 15.40 -20.50 15.06
C GLU A 402 16.87 -20.83 14.82
N SER A 403 17.52 -20.17 13.86
CA SER A 403 18.93 -20.41 13.55
C SER A 403 19.87 -20.04 14.70
N GLN A 404 19.53 -19.04 15.52
CA GLN A 404 20.42 -18.55 16.58
C GLN A 404 20.18 -19.21 17.93
N TYR A 405 18.92 -19.50 18.25
CA TYR A 405 18.51 -19.93 19.59
C TYR A 405 17.87 -21.32 19.62
N ASN A 406 17.67 -21.96 18.46
CA ASN A 406 16.93 -23.22 18.36
C ASN A 406 15.58 -23.13 19.08
N LEU A 407 14.83 -22.06 18.74
CA LEU A 407 13.65 -21.60 19.45
C LEU A 407 12.60 -22.70 19.61
N THR A 408 12.38 -23.49 18.57
CA THR A 408 11.41 -24.59 18.58
C THR A 408 11.77 -25.62 19.65
N GLU A 409 13.02 -26.08 19.69
CA GLU A 409 13.47 -27.05 20.71
C GLU A 409 13.43 -26.46 22.11
N LEU A 410 13.81 -25.18 22.26
CA LEU A 410 13.76 -24.47 23.54
C LEU A 410 12.34 -24.44 24.11
N LEU A 411 11.34 -24.10 23.28
CA LEU A 411 9.94 -24.07 23.69
C LEU A 411 9.39 -25.47 23.95
N LEU A 412 9.76 -26.47 23.13
CA LEU A 412 9.36 -27.87 23.34
C LEU A 412 9.93 -28.41 24.64
N GLN A 413 11.19 -28.16 24.94
CA GLN A 413 11.82 -28.61 26.18
C GLN A 413 11.17 -27.96 27.39
N ALA A 414 10.98 -26.65 27.36
CA ALA A 414 10.25 -25.96 28.42
C ALA A 414 8.85 -26.56 28.62
N GLN A 415 8.14 -26.90 27.53
CA GLN A 415 6.81 -27.49 27.60
C GLN A 415 6.84 -28.88 28.26
N LYS A 416 7.84 -29.71 27.93
CA LYS A 416 8.08 -31.03 28.54
C LYS A 416 8.44 -30.94 30.02
N ASP A 417 9.19 -29.91 30.42
CA ASP A 417 9.58 -29.69 31.80
C ASP A 417 8.40 -29.19 32.67
N ASN A 418 7.30 -28.72 32.05
CA ASN A 418 6.12 -28.21 32.76
C ASN A 418 5.14 -29.33 33.14
N VAL A 419 5.62 -30.30 33.91
CA VAL A 419 4.86 -31.46 34.39
C VAL A 419 4.81 -31.50 35.91
N THR A 420 3.78 -32.13 36.47
CA THR A 420 3.67 -32.39 37.90
C THR A 420 4.70 -33.42 38.37
N GLU A 421 5.06 -33.38 39.66
CA GLU A 421 5.99 -34.36 40.23
C GLU A 421 5.44 -35.79 40.08
N PRO A 422 6.21 -36.73 39.50
CA PRO A 422 5.71 -38.07 39.21
C PRO A 422 5.59 -38.89 40.49
N THR A 423 4.36 -39.18 40.93
CA THR A 423 4.11 -40.01 42.12
C THR A 423 4.19 -41.52 41.81
N SER A 424 3.97 -41.93 40.55
CA SER A 424 4.28 -43.25 40.00
C SER A 424 3.89 -43.33 38.50
N GLY A 425 4.67 -42.69 37.61
CA GLY A 425 4.40 -42.65 36.16
C GLY A 425 5.03 -41.45 35.46
N GLU A 426 4.66 -41.19 34.21
CA GLU A 426 4.94 -39.90 33.55
C GLU A 426 4.07 -38.81 34.21
N GLY A 427 4.66 -37.66 34.55
CA GLY A 427 3.95 -36.55 35.19
C GLY A 427 2.90 -35.94 34.24
N GLU A 428 1.79 -35.44 34.80
CA GLU A 428 0.75 -34.76 34.02
C GLU A 428 1.17 -33.33 33.69
N PHE A 429 0.86 -32.86 32.48
CA PHE A 429 1.17 -31.48 32.07
C PHE A 429 0.44 -30.45 32.94
N ILE A 430 1.18 -29.46 33.43
CA ILE A 430 0.62 -28.31 34.14
C ILE A 430 0.03 -27.35 33.10
N ILE A 431 -1.28 -27.13 33.19
CA ILE A 431 -2.04 -26.22 32.32
C ILE A 431 -2.23 -24.86 33.01
N ASP A 432 -1.28 -23.97 32.79
CA ASP A 432 -1.26 -22.58 33.26
C ASP A 432 -1.19 -21.57 32.10
N GLY A 433 -1.20 -20.26 32.41
CA GLY A 433 -1.11 -19.22 31.39
C GLY A 433 0.14 -19.28 30.50
N LEU A 434 1.29 -19.71 31.05
CA LEU A 434 2.55 -19.82 30.33
C LEU A 434 2.56 -21.03 29.39
N SER A 435 2.02 -22.17 29.82
CA SER A 435 1.84 -23.38 29.01
C SER A 435 0.91 -23.14 27.83
N VAL A 436 -0.18 -22.38 28.04
CA VAL A 436 -1.14 -22.02 26.99
C VAL A 436 -0.50 -21.09 25.95
N GLU A 437 0.26 -20.09 26.40
CA GLU A 437 0.96 -19.17 25.49
C GLU A 437 2.07 -19.88 24.72
N ARG A 438 2.86 -20.76 25.36
CA ARG A 438 3.86 -21.60 24.69
C ARG A 438 3.24 -22.53 23.66
N ASN A 439 2.16 -23.23 24.01
CA ASN A 439 1.45 -24.11 23.07
C ASN A 439 0.95 -23.32 21.85
N HIS A 440 0.43 -22.11 22.05
CA HIS A 440 0.05 -21.24 20.93
C HIS A 440 1.22 -20.89 20.01
N ILE A 441 2.40 -20.59 20.56
CA ILE A 441 3.60 -20.27 19.78
C ILE A 441 4.10 -21.51 19.04
N LEU A 442 4.20 -22.66 19.71
CA LEU A 442 4.63 -23.93 19.12
C LEU A 442 3.75 -24.32 17.92
N VAL A 443 2.42 -24.25 18.07
CA VAL A 443 1.50 -24.48 16.94
C VAL A 443 1.74 -23.46 15.83
N ARG A 444 1.93 -22.18 16.16
CA ARG A 444 2.15 -21.11 15.16
C ARG A 444 3.41 -21.32 14.32
N ILE A 445 4.53 -21.70 14.94
CA ILE A 445 5.82 -21.85 14.26
C ILE A 445 5.97 -23.21 13.56
N CYS A 446 5.29 -24.25 14.06
CA CYS A 446 5.35 -25.60 13.47
C CYS A 446 4.25 -25.85 12.42
N ALA A 447 3.12 -25.14 12.47
CA ALA A 447 2.03 -25.32 11.51
C ALA A 447 2.31 -24.55 10.23
N VAL A 448 2.16 -25.23 9.09
CA VAL A 448 2.23 -24.62 7.76
C VAL A 448 0.87 -24.06 7.32
N GLY A 449 0.90 -23.06 6.46
CA GLY A 449 -0.30 -22.48 5.84
C GLY A 449 -0.92 -21.28 6.56
N GLY A 450 -1.88 -20.65 5.87
CA GLY A 450 -2.58 -19.45 6.32
C GLY A 450 -3.73 -19.70 7.30
N PRO A 451 -4.47 -18.66 7.72
CA PRO A 451 -5.61 -18.76 8.65
C PRO A 451 -6.72 -19.73 8.23
N SER A 452 -6.84 -20.02 6.93
CA SER A 452 -7.78 -21.00 6.37
C SER A 452 -7.23 -22.43 6.30
N GLU A 453 -5.95 -22.64 6.61
CA GLU A 453 -5.23 -23.91 6.45
C GLU A 453 -4.75 -24.49 7.79
N ARG A 454 -4.71 -23.67 8.84
CA ARG A 454 -4.35 -24.09 10.20
C ARG A 454 -5.29 -23.51 11.24
N ARG A 455 -5.31 -24.16 12.41
CA ARG A 455 -6.09 -23.74 13.57
C ARG A 455 -5.12 -23.46 14.71
N LEU A 456 -5.10 -22.22 15.20
CA LEU A 456 -4.31 -21.86 16.38
C LEU A 456 -5.14 -22.06 17.64
N PRO A 457 -4.57 -22.63 18.73
CA PRO A 457 -5.30 -22.76 19.98
C PRO A 457 -5.55 -21.39 20.62
N PRO A 458 -6.58 -21.26 21.48
CA PRO A 458 -6.84 -20.05 22.25
C PRO A 458 -5.68 -19.76 23.21
N ARG A 459 -5.53 -18.49 23.56
CA ARG A 459 -4.52 -18.00 24.53
C ARG A 459 -5.05 -17.84 25.96
N ALA A 460 -6.29 -18.28 26.19
CA ALA A 460 -6.96 -18.13 27.48
C ALA A 460 -7.60 -19.46 27.87
N LEU A 461 -7.59 -19.73 29.18
CA LEU A 461 -8.28 -20.87 29.78
C LEU A 461 -9.79 -20.64 29.76
N GLN A 462 -10.54 -21.72 29.57
CA GLN A 462 -11.99 -21.74 29.61
C GLN A 462 -12.47 -22.10 31.02
N LYS A 463 -13.71 -21.71 31.36
CA LYS A 463 -14.37 -22.17 32.58
C LYS A 463 -15.00 -23.54 32.31
N GLY A 464 -14.69 -24.55 33.11
CA GLY A 464 -15.26 -25.89 32.98
C GLY A 464 -14.36 -26.98 33.57
N GLU A 465 -14.76 -28.25 33.39
CA GLU A 465 -14.00 -29.43 33.83
C GLU A 465 -12.72 -29.64 33.01
N ASP A 466 -12.73 -29.27 31.72
CA ASP A 466 -11.55 -29.20 30.87
C ASP A 466 -11.29 -27.74 30.46
N PRO A 467 -10.43 -27.01 31.20
CA PRO A 467 -10.16 -25.60 30.94
C PRO A 467 -9.36 -25.38 29.63
N TYR A 468 -8.80 -26.43 29.03
CA TYR A 468 -8.01 -26.34 27.81
C TYR A 468 -8.16 -27.60 26.92
N PRO A 469 -9.26 -27.71 26.17
CA PRO A 469 -9.57 -28.88 25.34
C PRO A 469 -8.78 -28.90 24.02
N TRP A 470 -7.46 -28.73 24.11
CA TRP A 470 -6.54 -28.64 22.98
C TRP A 470 -5.29 -29.47 23.24
N PRO A 471 -4.85 -30.30 22.27
CA PRO A 471 -3.67 -31.15 22.47
C PRO A 471 -2.40 -30.35 22.78
N VAL A 472 -1.78 -30.56 23.93
CA VAL A 472 -0.50 -29.92 24.27
C VAL A 472 0.59 -30.43 23.33
N VAL A 473 1.29 -29.52 22.66
CA VAL A 473 2.38 -29.86 21.74
C VAL A 473 3.65 -30.16 22.53
N CYS A 474 4.04 -31.43 22.58
CA CYS A 474 5.29 -31.89 23.21
C CYS A 474 6.31 -32.46 22.21
N MET A 475 5.91 -32.67 20.95
CA MET A 475 6.78 -33.15 19.89
C MET A 475 6.22 -32.81 18.50
N PHE A 476 7.05 -32.98 17.47
CA PHE A 476 6.66 -32.91 16.07
C PHE A 476 6.46 -34.34 15.49
N PRO A 477 5.50 -34.60 14.58
CA PRO A 477 4.59 -33.67 13.91
C PRO A 477 3.44 -33.18 14.80
N LEU A 478 2.87 -32.03 14.43
CA LEU A 478 1.74 -31.45 15.16
C LEU A 478 0.51 -32.37 15.16
N PRO A 479 -0.28 -32.37 16.26
CA PRO A 479 -1.60 -33.00 16.30
C PRO A 479 -2.52 -32.55 15.16
N LYS A 480 -3.35 -33.47 14.65
CA LYS A 480 -4.24 -33.22 13.51
C LYS A 480 -5.27 -32.13 13.79
N ASP A 481 -5.61 -31.90 15.05
CA ASP A 481 -6.53 -30.85 15.52
C ASP A 481 -6.12 -29.43 15.12
N TYR A 482 -4.82 -29.23 14.86
CA TYR A 482 -4.25 -27.95 14.41
C TYR A 482 -4.19 -27.79 12.90
N ILE A 483 -4.46 -28.86 12.14
CA ILE A 483 -4.31 -28.92 10.69
C ILE A 483 -5.70 -28.99 10.04
N LEU A 484 -6.01 -28.04 9.16
CA LEU A 484 -7.25 -28.08 8.39
C LEU A 484 -7.03 -28.82 7.06
N ASN A 485 -8.05 -29.54 6.60
CA ASN A 485 -8.00 -30.21 5.31
C ASN A 485 -7.90 -29.17 4.18
N VAL A 486 -6.91 -29.35 3.29
CA VAL A 486 -6.72 -28.47 2.13
C VAL A 486 -7.91 -28.61 1.17
N PRO A 487 -8.54 -27.50 0.73
CA PRO A 487 -9.56 -27.53 -0.31
C PRO A 487 -9.01 -28.16 -1.60
N LYS A 488 -9.75 -29.09 -2.23
CA LYS A 488 -9.33 -29.86 -3.42
C LYS A 488 -9.27 -29.04 -4.73
N THR A 489 -8.99 -27.74 -4.69
CA THR A 489 -8.90 -26.87 -5.88
C THR A 489 -7.54 -27.00 -6.59
N LEU A 490 -7.15 -28.22 -6.98
CA LEU A 490 -5.92 -28.45 -7.77
C LEU A 490 -6.03 -27.92 -9.20
N ARG A 491 -7.21 -27.96 -9.83
CA ARG A 491 -7.40 -27.57 -11.25
C ARG A 491 -7.11 -26.10 -11.54
N THR A 492 -7.39 -25.20 -10.60
CA THR A 492 -7.19 -23.76 -10.77
C THR A 492 -5.71 -23.36 -10.67
N LYS A 493 -4.88 -24.17 -10.00
CA LYS A 493 -3.47 -23.86 -9.77
C LYS A 493 -2.63 -23.97 -11.05
N GLN A 494 -2.90 -24.97 -11.89
CA GLN A 494 -2.15 -25.16 -13.14
C GLN A 494 -2.38 -24.05 -14.15
N VAL A 495 -3.64 -23.58 -14.28
CA VAL A 495 -3.97 -22.42 -15.12
C VAL A 495 -3.24 -21.16 -14.68
N LEU A 496 -3.13 -20.94 -13.36
CA LEU A 496 -2.39 -19.79 -12.82
C LEU A 496 -0.89 -19.88 -13.12
N THR A 497 -0.29 -21.06 -12.98
CA THR A 497 1.12 -21.29 -13.32
C THR A 497 1.39 -20.99 -14.79
N ASP A 498 0.57 -21.54 -15.69
CA ASP A 498 0.74 -21.35 -17.14
C ASP A 498 0.48 -19.89 -17.54
N LEU A 499 -0.51 -19.22 -16.93
CA LEU A 499 -0.77 -17.80 -17.14
C LEU A 499 0.43 -16.94 -16.68
N LEU A 500 1.00 -17.24 -15.51
CA LEU A 500 2.16 -16.52 -14.99
C LEU A 500 3.36 -16.64 -15.93
N GLU A 501 3.66 -17.85 -16.41
CA GLU A 501 4.72 -18.06 -17.40
C GLU A 501 4.47 -17.28 -18.69
N MET A 502 3.24 -17.29 -19.21
CA MET A 502 2.86 -16.58 -20.43
C MET A 502 2.96 -15.06 -20.28
N VAL A 503 2.50 -14.51 -19.15
CA VAL A 503 2.57 -13.08 -18.85
C VAL A 503 4.02 -12.63 -18.70
N VAL A 504 4.83 -13.36 -17.93
CA VAL A 504 6.25 -13.04 -17.75
C VAL A 504 7.00 -13.15 -19.08
N LEU A 505 6.71 -14.17 -19.89
CA LEU A 505 7.28 -14.31 -21.24
C LEU A 505 6.90 -13.12 -22.13
N HIS A 506 5.62 -12.76 -22.18
CA HIS A 506 5.14 -11.66 -23.00
C HIS A 506 5.79 -10.33 -22.59
N LEU A 507 5.73 -9.97 -21.31
CA LEU A 507 6.31 -8.72 -20.81
C LEU A 507 7.84 -8.67 -20.97
N SER A 508 8.54 -9.78 -20.81
CA SER A 508 10.01 -9.82 -20.94
C SER A 508 10.50 -9.86 -22.39
N SER A 509 9.61 -10.18 -23.34
CA SER A 509 9.90 -10.12 -24.78
C SER A 509 9.86 -8.70 -25.34
N SER A 510 9.14 -7.80 -24.68
CA SER A 510 9.00 -6.39 -25.05
C SER A 510 10.10 -5.55 -24.42
N SER A 511 10.91 -4.85 -25.23
CA SER A 511 11.97 -3.97 -24.74
C SER A 511 11.44 -2.75 -23.98
N THR A 512 10.20 -2.32 -24.25
CA THR A 512 9.57 -1.18 -23.57
C THR A 512 9.05 -1.52 -22.17
N ASP A 513 8.79 -2.80 -21.91
CA ASP A 513 8.29 -3.29 -20.61
C ASP A 513 9.42 -3.85 -19.73
N CYS A 514 10.57 -4.17 -20.33
CA CYS A 514 11.80 -4.49 -19.60
C CYS A 514 12.38 -3.21 -18.99
N PHE A 515 12.47 -3.18 -17.66
CA PHE A 515 13.08 -2.08 -16.94
C PHE A 515 14.59 -2.30 -16.72
N PHE A 516 15.00 -3.57 -16.63
CA PHE A 516 16.38 -3.94 -16.39
C PHE A 516 17.01 -4.58 -17.64
N PRO A 517 18.31 -4.35 -17.88
CA PRO A 517 19.00 -4.92 -19.02
C PRO A 517 18.97 -6.46 -18.94
N PRO A 518 18.98 -7.15 -20.10
CA PRO A 518 19.13 -8.60 -20.10
C PRO A 518 20.49 -8.98 -19.50
N ALA A 519 20.48 -9.64 -18.35
CA ALA A 519 21.69 -10.25 -17.81
C ALA A 519 21.96 -11.55 -18.55
N GLU A 520 23.17 -11.71 -19.10
CA GLU A 520 23.59 -12.99 -19.68
C GLU A 520 23.72 -14.02 -18.55
N TYR A 521 22.91 -15.09 -18.60
CA TYR A 521 23.01 -16.19 -17.65
C TYR A 521 24.27 -17.01 -17.97
N LYS A 522 25.37 -16.69 -17.29
CA LYS A 522 26.68 -17.36 -17.44
C LYS A 522 27.03 -18.28 -16.26
N VAL A 523 26.02 -18.66 -15.47
CA VAL A 523 26.21 -19.50 -14.29
C VAL A 523 26.65 -20.90 -14.73
N GLY A 524 27.89 -21.27 -14.43
CA GLY A 524 28.43 -22.60 -14.70
C GLY A 524 28.20 -23.58 -13.56
N ASP A 525 28.05 -24.86 -13.85
CA ASP A 525 27.78 -25.91 -12.85
C ASP A 525 28.82 -25.97 -11.72
N HIS A 526 30.07 -25.56 -11.98
CA HIS A 526 31.13 -25.54 -10.97
C HIS A 526 30.88 -24.47 -9.89
N SER A 527 30.45 -23.26 -10.25
CA SER A 527 30.24 -22.18 -9.26
C SER A 527 29.06 -22.47 -8.34
N VAL A 528 28.02 -23.10 -8.88
CA VAL A 528 26.85 -23.56 -8.13
C VAL A 528 27.21 -24.67 -7.15
N LYS A 529 28.06 -25.62 -7.55
CA LYS A 529 28.52 -26.73 -6.69
C LYS A 529 29.37 -26.25 -5.51
N THR A 530 30.17 -25.20 -5.69
CA THR A 530 31.00 -24.62 -4.62
C THR A 530 30.22 -23.78 -3.61
N ARG A 531 28.97 -23.40 -3.92
CA ARG A 531 28.16 -22.53 -3.07
C ARG A 531 27.40 -23.33 -2.01
N SER A 532 27.44 -22.88 -0.77
CA SER A 532 26.69 -23.43 0.36
C SER A 532 25.59 -22.47 0.80
N LEU A 533 24.42 -23.02 1.15
CA LEU A 533 23.36 -22.23 1.78
C LEU A 533 23.66 -22.03 3.27
N THR A 534 23.27 -20.89 3.80
CA THR A 534 23.38 -20.56 5.23
C THR A 534 22.40 -21.39 6.08
N SER A 535 22.60 -21.41 7.40
CA SER A 535 21.67 -22.09 8.33
C SER A 535 20.25 -21.53 8.24
N VAL A 536 20.10 -20.22 8.10
CA VAL A 536 18.82 -19.52 7.91
C VAL A 536 18.11 -20.02 6.66
N GLU A 537 18.84 -20.12 5.55
CA GLU A 537 18.29 -20.62 4.28
C GLU A 537 17.91 -22.10 4.35
N GLN A 538 18.69 -22.93 5.04
CA GLN A 538 18.36 -24.35 5.23
C GLN A 538 17.05 -24.53 6.00
N ILE A 539 16.82 -23.72 7.05
CA ILE A 539 15.55 -23.73 7.78
C ILE A 539 14.40 -23.26 6.86
N GLY A 540 14.64 -22.23 6.04
CA GLY A 540 13.68 -21.73 5.04
C GLY A 540 13.32 -22.77 3.97
N VAL A 541 14.30 -23.54 3.49
CA VAL A 541 14.12 -24.72 2.63
C VAL A 541 13.21 -25.73 3.33
N GLY A 542 13.49 -26.08 4.58
CA GLY A 542 12.67 -27.01 5.36
C GLY A 542 11.20 -26.57 5.49
N ILE A 543 10.95 -25.28 5.78
CA ILE A 543 9.59 -24.72 5.83
C ILE A 543 8.90 -24.80 4.47
N SER A 544 9.60 -24.41 3.40
CA SER A 544 9.06 -24.43 2.02
C SER A 544 8.68 -25.84 1.58
N LEU A 545 9.54 -26.83 1.87
CA LEU A 545 9.28 -28.24 1.56
C LEU A 545 8.10 -28.78 2.35
N ARG A 546 8.01 -28.49 3.66
CA ARG A 546 6.86 -28.90 4.48
C ARG A 546 5.54 -28.35 3.92
N TYR A 547 5.51 -27.08 3.51
CA TYR A 547 4.32 -26.49 2.90
C TYR A 547 4.00 -27.10 1.54
N GLY A 548 5.00 -27.29 0.67
CA GLY A 548 4.83 -27.93 -0.63
C GLY A 548 4.30 -29.36 -0.54
N LYS A 549 4.81 -30.16 0.41
CA LYS A 549 4.32 -31.52 0.70
C LYS A 549 2.90 -31.51 1.25
N PHE A 550 2.58 -30.58 2.17
CA PHE A 550 1.21 -30.38 2.66
C PHE A 550 0.22 -30.08 1.54
N LEU A 551 0.62 -29.26 0.57
CA LEU A 551 -0.17 -28.95 -0.62
C LEU A 551 -0.14 -30.04 -1.71
N LYS A 552 0.65 -31.09 -1.54
CA LYS A 552 0.90 -32.16 -2.53
C LYS A 552 1.45 -31.64 -3.87
N LEU A 553 2.29 -30.60 -3.80
CA LEU A 553 2.96 -29.99 -4.96
C LEU A 553 4.36 -30.56 -5.20
N LEU A 554 4.98 -31.14 -4.17
CA LEU A 554 6.37 -31.59 -4.19
C LEU A 554 6.48 -33.09 -3.93
N ARG A 555 7.59 -33.68 -4.39
CA ARG A 555 8.00 -35.05 -4.08
C ARG A 555 8.77 -35.09 -2.75
N GLU A 556 9.01 -36.28 -2.23
CA GLU A 556 9.74 -36.44 -0.97
C GLU A 556 11.21 -35.99 -1.08
N ASP A 557 11.81 -36.13 -2.26
CA ASP A 557 13.20 -35.85 -2.62
C ASP A 557 13.42 -34.45 -3.25
N SER A 558 12.44 -33.55 -3.17
CA SER A 558 12.53 -32.19 -3.75
C SER A 558 13.48 -31.22 -3.02
N GLU A 559 14.17 -31.67 -1.97
CA GLU A 559 15.08 -30.83 -1.19
C GLU A 559 16.30 -30.38 -2.00
N GLN A 560 16.95 -31.33 -2.68
CA GLN A 560 18.11 -31.06 -3.51
C GLN A 560 17.75 -30.13 -4.67
N ASP A 561 16.57 -30.31 -5.25
CA ASP A 561 16.04 -29.49 -6.34
C ASP A 561 15.86 -28.02 -5.91
N LEU A 562 15.24 -27.78 -4.75
CA LEU A 562 15.07 -26.42 -4.21
C LEU A 562 16.42 -25.80 -3.85
N CYS A 563 17.31 -26.55 -3.21
CA CYS A 563 18.66 -26.08 -2.88
C CYS A 563 19.44 -25.67 -4.14
N LEU A 564 19.33 -26.46 -5.21
CA LEU A 564 19.97 -26.19 -6.48
C LEU A 564 19.44 -24.90 -7.10
N LEU A 565 18.11 -24.72 -7.13
CA LEU A 565 17.48 -23.49 -7.62
C LEU A 565 17.99 -22.24 -6.86
N LEU A 566 18.01 -22.29 -5.53
CA LEU A 566 18.45 -21.17 -4.70
C LEU A 566 19.91 -20.80 -4.99
N LYS A 567 20.80 -21.78 -5.13
CA LYS A 567 22.20 -21.54 -5.48
C LYS A 567 22.35 -20.91 -6.88
N HIS A 568 21.55 -21.34 -7.86
CA HIS A 568 21.51 -20.69 -9.17
C HIS A 568 21.03 -19.25 -9.09
N CYS A 569 19.98 -18.97 -8.31
CA CYS A 569 19.49 -17.62 -8.08
C CYS A 569 20.55 -16.72 -7.43
N GLN A 570 21.18 -17.18 -6.35
CA GLN A 570 22.25 -16.43 -5.69
C GLN A 570 23.42 -16.12 -6.64
N GLU A 571 23.83 -17.08 -7.47
CA GLU A 571 24.92 -16.92 -8.44
C GLU A 571 24.57 -15.93 -9.54
N PHE A 572 23.39 -16.08 -10.12
CA PHE A 572 22.86 -15.15 -11.09
C PHE A 572 22.75 -13.72 -10.54
N LEU A 573 22.25 -13.56 -9.32
CA LEU A 573 22.08 -12.24 -8.70
C LEU A 573 23.42 -11.61 -8.32
N SER A 574 24.42 -12.38 -7.90
CA SER A 574 25.77 -11.84 -7.68
C SER A 574 26.41 -11.29 -8.94
N GLN A 575 26.07 -11.82 -10.13
CA GLN A 575 26.56 -11.29 -11.41
C GLN A 575 25.89 -9.97 -11.82
N GLN A 576 24.77 -9.60 -11.19
CA GLN A 576 24.05 -8.36 -11.45
C GLN A 576 24.48 -7.20 -10.54
N GLN A 577 25.40 -7.44 -9.61
CA GLN A 577 25.90 -6.41 -8.70
C GLN A 577 26.68 -5.33 -9.46
N VAL A 578 26.19 -4.09 -9.40
CA VAL A 578 26.94 -2.90 -9.85
C VAL A 578 27.79 -2.42 -8.70
N LYS A 579 29.12 -2.41 -8.86
CA LYS A 579 30.04 -1.75 -7.92
C LYS A 579 29.89 -0.23 -8.08
N VAL A 580 29.37 0.45 -7.06
CA VAL A 580 29.33 1.92 -7.04
C VAL A 580 30.64 2.42 -6.39
N PRO A 581 31.43 3.30 -7.04
CA PRO A 581 32.58 3.94 -6.39
C PRO A 581 32.08 4.87 -5.27
N CYS A 582 32.50 4.60 -4.02
CA CYS A 582 31.87 5.16 -2.83
C CYS A 582 32.67 6.34 -2.24
N ASP A 583 32.52 7.55 -2.80
CA ASP A 583 33.00 8.80 -2.17
C ASP A 583 31.85 9.62 -1.52
N ILE A 584 30.61 9.43 -1.98
CA ILE A 584 29.47 10.28 -1.57
C ILE A 584 28.69 9.70 -0.37
N CYS A 585 28.65 8.38 -0.18
CA CYS A 585 27.92 7.76 0.94
C CYS A 585 28.67 7.82 2.27
N ILE A 586 30.00 7.82 2.26
CA ILE A 586 30.81 8.09 3.47
C ILE A 586 30.44 9.47 4.03
N LEU A 587 30.23 10.48 3.17
CA LEU A 587 29.86 11.84 3.59
C LEU A 587 28.46 11.95 4.24
N LEU A 588 27.47 11.14 3.83
CA LEU A 588 26.14 11.17 4.43
C LEU A 588 26.06 10.44 5.79
N LEU A 589 26.80 9.33 5.95
CA LEU A 589 26.83 8.59 7.23
C LEU A 589 27.77 9.24 8.26
N THR A 590 28.89 9.83 7.83
CA THR A 590 29.84 10.53 8.73
C THR A 590 29.28 11.78 9.40
N ARG A 591 28.21 12.39 8.88
CA ARG A 591 27.65 13.63 9.46
C ARG A 591 26.73 13.40 10.66
N THR A 592 26.41 12.15 11.00
CA THR A 592 25.42 11.83 12.05
C THR A 592 25.84 10.78 13.07
N MET A 593 26.94 10.04 12.89
CA MET A 593 27.33 8.96 13.82
C MET A 593 28.84 8.91 14.10
N THR A 594 29.21 8.72 15.36
CA THR A 594 30.60 8.56 15.82
C THR A 594 31.17 7.19 15.46
N GLY A 595 32.37 7.18 14.88
CA GLY A 595 33.40 6.12 14.89
C GLY A 595 32.97 4.68 14.66
N ASP A 596 32.45 4.03 15.70
CA ASP A 596 32.30 2.56 15.77
C ASP A 596 31.05 2.03 15.06
N SER A 597 30.02 2.85 14.88
CA SER A 597 28.76 2.47 14.19
C SER A 597 28.90 2.45 12.65
N LEU A 598 29.85 3.19 12.09
CA LEU A 598 30.11 3.26 10.65
C LEU A 598 30.64 1.94 10.09
N THR A 599 31.44 1.22 10.88
CA THR A 599 32.02 -0.07 10.49
C THR A 599 30.98 -1.20 10.43
N GLN A 600 29.91 -1.13 11.24
CA GLN A 600 28.85 -2.15 11.27
C GLN A 600 27.80 -1.99 10.16
N VAL A 601 27.40 -0.77 9.81
CA VAL A 601 26.43 -0.55 8.71
C VAL A 601 27.06 -0.85 7.36
N SER A 602 28.35 -0.50 7.18
CA SER A 602 29.16 -0.92 6.04
C SER A 602 29.19 -2.45 5.88
N ALA A 603 29.32 -3.20 6.98
CA ALA A 603 29.29 -4.66 6.95
C ALA A 603 27.92 -5.26 6.58
N TYR A 604 26.81 -4.59 6.88
CA TYR A 604 25.45 -5.06 6.57
C TYR A 604 25.15 -5.05 5.07
N PHE A 605 25.77 -4.13 4.33
CA PHE A 605 25.58 -3.95 2.89
C PHE A 605 26.70 -4.54 2.02
N GLN A 606 27.81 -4.97 2.63
CA GLN A 606 28.89 -5.67 1.94
C GLN A 606 28.70 -7.20 1.86
N GLY A 607 27.70 -7.76 2.55
CA GLY A 607 27.35 -9.18 2.54
C GLY A 607 26.27 -9.57 1.51
N GLY A 608 26.15 -10.87 1.21
CA GLY A 608 25.00 -11.40 0.47
C GLY A 608 23.67 -11.21 1.23
N TYR A 609 22.54 -11.40 0.55
CA TYR A 609 21.21 -11.28 1.19
C TYR A 609 21.13 -12.16 2.46
N PRO A 610 20.77 -11.60 3.63
CA PRO A 610 20.89 -12.30 4.92
C PRO A 610 19.72 -13.24 5.25
N GLY A 611 18.65 -13.22 4.45
CA GLY A 611 17.43 -14.01 4.68
C GLY A 611 17.28 -15.19 3.72
N HIS A 612 16.11 -15.83 3.75
CA HIS A 612 15.75 -16.88 2.79
C HIS A 612 15.03 -16.30 1.56
N ASP A 613 15.31 -16.83 0.38
CA ASP A 613 14.62 -16.41 -0.85
C ASP A 613 13.22 -17.04 -0.94
N TRP A 614 12.29 -16.45 -0.21
CA TRP A 614 10.88 -16.84 -0.22
C TRP A 614 10.23 -16.70 -1.59
N PHE A 615 10.68 -15.75 -2.42
CA PHE A 615 10.13 -15.55 -3.75
C PHE A 615 10.51 -16.71 -4.68
N ALA A 616 11.80 -17.07 -4.75
CA ALA A 616 12.24 -18.22 -5.54
C ALA A 616 11.61 -19.53 -5.04
N SER A 617 11.51 -19.70 -3.72
CA SER A 617 10.84 -20.88 -3.13
C SER A 617 9.35 -20.94 -3.49
N THR A 618 8.66 -19.80 -3.51
CA THR A 618 7.25 -19.73 -3.93
C THR A 618 7.08 -20.05 -5.40
N VAL A 619 7.97 -19.54 -6.27
CA VAL A 619 7.99 -19.91 -7.70
C VAL A 619 8.24 -21.41 -7.88
N PHE A 620 9.15 -22.00 -7.10
CA PHE A 620 9.37 -23.45 -7.09
C PHE A 620 8.12 -24.25 -6.75
N LEU A 621 7.37 -23.81 -5.74
CA LEU A 621 6.08 -24.43 -5.39
C LEU A 621 5.04 -24.27 -6.51
N PHE A 622 4.93 -23.09 -7.12
CA PHE A 622 4.03 -22.88 -8.27
C PHE A 622 4.37 -23.76 -9.47
N MET A 623 5.65 -24.05 -9.68
CA MET A 623 6.15 -24.94 -10.74
C MET A 623 6.18 -26.41 -10.35
N HIS A 624 5.52 -26.80 -9.24
CA HIS A 624 5.44 -28.20 -8.79
C HIS A 624 6.82 -28.86 -8.61
N GLY A 625 7.81 -28.08 -8.18
CA GLY A 625 9.17 -28.54 -7.96
C GLY A 625 10.05 -28.64 -9.21
N ASP A 626 9.60 -28.12 -10.36
CA ASP A 626 10.40 -28.11 -11.59
C ASP A 626 11.45 -26.98 -11.57
N VAL A 627 12.71 -27.35 -11.31
CA VAL A 627 13.85 -26.42 -11.25
C VAL A 627 14.01 -25.64 -12.57
N GLY A 628 13.83 -26.30 -13.72
CA GLY A 628 14.05 -25.70 -15.03
C GLY A 628 13.02 -24.62 -15.34
N ARG A 629 11.74 -24.91 -15.11
CA ARG A 629 10.65 -23.94 -15.25
C ARG A 629 10.81 -22.78 -14.28
N SER A 630 11.10 -23.07 -13.01
CA SER A 630 11.31 -22.03 -11.99
C SER A 630 12.45 -21.09 -12.34
N LEU A 631 13.61 -21.64 -12.72
CA LEU A 631 14.76 -20.85 -13.11
C LEU A 631 14.46 -20.02 -14.35
N SER A 632 13.86 -20.61 -15.39
CA SER A 632 13.48 -19.90 -16.62
C SER A 632 12.56 -18.71 -16.33
N LEU A 633 11.56 -18.90 -15.47
CA LEU A 633 10.66 -17.83 -15.05
C LEU A 633 11.40 -16.74 -14.29
N LEU A 634 12.22 -17.09 -13.29
CA LEU A 634 12.96 -16.12 -12.47
C LEU A 634 13.93 -15.28 -13.31
N LEU A 635 14.63 -15.90 -14.27
CA LEU A 635 15.54 -15.20 -15.19
C LEU A 635 14.82 -14.20 -16.09
N ARG A 636 13.62 -14.55 -16.59
CA ARG A 636 12.80 -13.62 -17.39
C ARG A 636 12.20 -12.53 -16.52
N PHE A 637 11.73 -12.90 -15.34
CA PHE A 637 11.12 -12.00 -14.37
C PHE A 637 12.10 -10.94 -13.88
N SER A 638 13.39 -11.27 -13.73
CA SER A 638 14.44 -10.33 -13.30
C SER A 638 14.62 -9.11 -14.22
N ARG A 639 14.08 -9.16 -15.45
CA ARG A 639 14.09 -8.05 -16.42
C ARG A 639 12.96 -7.07 -16.20
N LEU A 640 11.90 -7.52 -15.51
CA LEU A 640 10.69 -6.76 -15.29
C LEU A 640 10.81 -5.93 -14.01
N LEU A 641 10.25 -4.73 -14.03
CA LEU A 641 10.21 -3.84 -12.87
C LEU A 641 9.63 -4.49 -11.59
N PRO A 642 8.55 -5.30 -11.64
CA PRO A 642 8.04 -6.01 -10.46
C PRO A 642 9.08 -6.84 -9.71
N SER A 643 10.14 -7.31 -10.36
CA SER A 643 11.21 -8.05 -9.70
C SER A 643 11.99 -7.24 -8.66
N ALA A 644 12.03 -5.92 -8.78
CA ALA A 644 12.63 -5.06 -7.74
C ALA A 644 11.80 -5.01 -6.45
N PHE A 645 10.49 -5.27 -6.56
CA PHE A 645 9.56 -5.18 -5.43
C PHE A 645 9.21 -6.54 -4.83
N LEU A 646 9.07 -7.56 -5.69
CA LEU A 646 8.63 -8.89 -5.31
C LEU A 646 9.77 -9.85 -4.98
N TRP A 647 11.01 -9.53 -5.39
CA TRP A 647 12.17 -10.40 -5.19
C TRP A 647 13.26 -9.68 -4.37
N PRO A 648 13.15 -9.66 -3.02
CA PRO A 648 14.06 -8.91 -2.15
C PRO A 648 15.55 -9.23 -2.32
N PRO A 649 15.99 -10.50 -2.47
CA PRO A 649 17.38 -10.83 -2.79
C PRO A 649 17.92 -10.13 -4.04
N ARG A 650 17.07 -9.93 -5.06
CA ARG A 650 17.45 -9.22 -6.28
C ARG A 650 17.63 -7.73 -6.02
N LEU A 651 16.71 -7.11 -5.28
CA LEU A 651 16.84 -5.70 -4.90
C LEU A 651 18.14 -5.48 -4.09
N HIS A 652 18.39 -6.35 -3.12
CA HIS A 652 19.62 -6.34 -2.33
C HIS A 652 20.87 -6.49 -3.20
N SER A 653 20.83 -7.37 -4.19
CA SER A 653 21.95 -7.59 -5.12
C SER A 653 22.07 -6.51 -6.21
N SER A 654 21.10 -5.59 -6.32
CA SER A 654 21.15 -4.48 -7.29
C SER A 654 21.97 -3.29 -6.77
N VAL A 655 22.34 -3.28 -5.48
CA VAL A 655 23.12 -2.21 -4.84
C VAL A 655 24.20 -2.85 -3.97
N SER A 656 25.48 -2.70 -4.35
CA SER A 656 26.62 -2.99 -3.48
C SER A 656 27.17 -1.66 -2.98
N PHE A 657 27.20 -1.46 -1.67
CA PHE A 657 27.64 -0.22 -1.02
C PHE A 657 29.15 -0.21 -0.71
#